data_AF-A0A9X1XQ45-F1
#
_entry.id   AF-A0A9X1XQ45-F1
#
_cell.length_a   1.000
_cell.length_b   1.000
_cell.length_c   1.000
_cell.angle_alpha   90.00
_cell.angle_beta   90.00
_cell.angle_gamma   90.00
#
_symmetry.space_group_name_H-M   'P 1'
#
loop_
_entity.id
_entity.type
_entity.pdbx_description
1 polymer ?
#
loop_
_entity_poly.entity_id
_entity_poly.type
_entity_poly.pdbx_seq_one_letter_code
_entity_poly.pdbx_strand_id
1 'polypeptide(L)'
;MSRSSLRLINLLNILLLFMLIGVAVLQWFRHAVHAEPLGSAIMFCLCLMWATIFFIHKNQQARFLTSTSLLFAIVAIYAYSKFFVSGLEVSSAFAIAIVHLLALMLLLYSASHSLTIIRFIVSTFVIFTWLLTFIMVVSYKTYGSIDQEFVFALMQSNPSEMYEYVVDTVLTITFFVFLAGFTFVAVIYIQTSSKNLLPITATPMFTIITCLFFVISVQSNDLFKGIKTAYGYTEIYRHEIAKLQLVINKRAENQSRNEATVGSTGKLHVLVIGESLSKHHLSSYGYRRDTTPWINSSKPIQFEQTYSSHTHTMETLSLALTQSNQYNQLNYYESASLIDVLNQADFETAWISNQVSAGIWDNLVSALAHESDYVRFINSNVGKSDNTRKLDDALVSELEQYLKTIDNSKNHFIVLHMMGSHIRYCDRTKGKNITFEPLPYYFYLEQSSLCYDQSVALADSMLKKVHKLILNQPTFSTLFFIPDHGEDVVAGLGHDAKRFTEPMVEIPFLIWTGHTFDDNKRSILEENTNKVFTNDLLYDSILGIVDVSTNTTQNTFDISSSSYSLPLEQALTMHGEVPIQALETQMARSNLTENPSLMAHRVNTIGMLDSVSRVGFKRIEVDIWINETTQRLMVGHDPGTLSGQSLARFLEFESGKFEVLWFDIKNLSTSNLPSVIHQLESLEQLYDLRSRTLLETPLRSNEVHQLSKLGWKTSYYLPTKKLTGMMNTANKQEIESYTNQLLMQLTQQNMASISFDSSLLTFVEKHLTQKIITPLQLELNTWTQLNINEHNLSTQLTNAGVNHPALRMLLSSITHLSSYKIIFP
;
A
#
# COMPACT_ATOMS: atom_id res chain seq x y z
N MET A 1 -11.24 52.83 44.36
CA MET A 1 -10.28 51.85 43.81
C MET A 1 -9.19 52.58 43.04
N SER A 2 -7.91 52.28 43.32
CA SER A 2 -6.80 52.82 42.53
C SER A 2 -6.93 52.39 41.06
N ARG A 3 -6.41 53.18 40.12
CA ARG A 3 -6.33 52.77 38.70
C ARG A 3 -5.64 51.41 38.50
N SER A 4 -4.81 50.96 39.43
CA SER A 4 -4.16 49.64 39.41
C SER A 4 -5.10 48.49 39.79
N SER A 5 -6.01 48.69 40.75
CA SER A 5 -6.96 47.65 41.19
C SER A 5 -8.09 47.44 40.17
N LEU A 6 -8.57 48.52 39.53
CA LEU A 6 -9.54 48.42 38.43
C LEU A 6 -8.96 47.70 37.20
N ARG A 7 -7.65 47.86 36.94
CA ARG A 7 -6.94 47.19 35.84
C ARG A 7 -6.70 45.70 36.11
N LEU A 8 -6.39 45.33 37.35
CA LEU A 8 -6.21 43.92 37.73
C LEU A 8 -7.54 43.15 37.62
N ILE A 9 -8.65 43.76 38.03
CA ILE A 9 -9.99 43.17 37.92
C ILE A 9 -10.43 43.06 36.46
N ASN A 10 -10.16 44.05 35.62
CA ASN A 10 -10.42 43.93 34.18
C ASN A 10 -9.56 42.84 33.53
N LEU A 11 -8.30 42.68 33.94
CA LEU A 11 -7.43 41.62 33.43
C LEU A 11 -7.92 40.22 33.86
N LEU A 12 -8.34 40.06 35.12
CA LEU A 12 -8.91 38.83 35.65
C LEU A 12 -10.24 38.47 34.96
N ASN A 13 -11.12 39.45 34.74
CA ASN A 13 -12.40 39.25 34.04
C ASN A 13 -12.18 38.89 32.57
N ILE A 14 -11.18 39.49 31.92
CA ILE A 14 -10.78 39.15 30.55
C ILE A 14 -10.23 37.72 30.49
N LEU A 15 -9.31 37.36 31.40
CA LEU A 15 -8.77 35.99 31.49
C LEU A 15 -9.85 34.95 31.77
N LEU A 16 -10.82 35.27 32.64
CA LEU A 16 -11.95 34.38 32.97
C LEU A 16 -12.89 34.18 31.77
N LEU A 17 -13.24 35.27 31.07
CA LEU A 17 -14.07 35.22 29.86
C LEU A 17 -13.39 34.39 28.76
N PHE A 18 -12.07 34.53 28.59
CA PHE A 18 -11.32 33.76 27.60
C PHE A 18 -11.10 32.30 27.99
N MET A 19 -10.99 31.99 29.29
CA MET A 19 -10.98 30.61 29.78
C MET A 19 -12.32 29.91 29.49
N LEU A 20 -13.44 30.62 29.66
CA LEU A 20 -14.78 30.12 29.31
C LEU A 20 -14.94 29.88 27.80
N ILE A 21 -14.40 30.77 26.96
CA ILE A 21 -14.38 30.57 25.49
C ILE A 21 -13.53 29.36 25.11
N GLY A 22 -12.36 29.18 25.74
CA GLY A 22 -11.50 28.01 25.51
C GLY A 22 -12.20 26.69 25.86
N VAL A 23 -12.94 26.64 26.98
CA VAL A 23 -13.73 25.46 27.38
C VAL A 23 -14.88 25.19 26.39
N ALA A 24 -15.58 26.23 25.93
CA ALA A 24 -16.66 26.11 24.95
C ALA A 24 -16.15 25.57 23.60
N VAL A 25 -14.98 26.01 23.15
CA VAL A 25 -14.33 25.54 21.92
C VAL A 25 -13.89 24.08 22.05
N LEU A 26 -13.36 23.68 23.21
CA LEU A 26 -12.96 22.30 23.49
C LEU A 26 -14.13 21.31 23.50
N GLN A 27 -15.30 21.70 24.02
CA GLN A 27 -16.49 20.84 23.96
C GLN A 27 -16.97 20.59 22.54
N TRP A 28 -16.71 21.52 21.61
CA TRP A 28 -17.15 21.40 20.23
C TRP A 28 -16.20 20.55 19.36
N PHE A 29 -14.89 20.59 19.63
CA PHE A 29 -13.90 19.72 18.97
C PHE A 29 -14.11 18.22 19.24
N ARG A 30 -14.80 17.87 20.33
CA ARG A 30 -15.12 16.48 20.66
C ARG A 30 -15.94 15.76 19.57
N HIS A 31 -16.51 16.49 18.61
CA HIS A 31 -17.45 15.97 17.60
C HIS A 31 -17.12 16.30 16.13
N ALA A 32 -16.01 16.97 15.81
CA ALA A 32 -15.71 17.41 14.44
C ALA A 32 -14.40 16.79 13.89
N VAL A 33 -14.54 15.78 13.01
CA VAL A 33 -13.42 14.94 12.52
C VAL A 33 -12.72 15.51 11.26
N HIS A 34 -13.28 16.52 10.56
CA HIS A 34 -12.74 16.95 9.24
C HIS A 34 -12.74 18.47 8.99
N ALA A 35 -12.03 19.29 9.78
CA ALA A 35 -12.01 20.75 9.56
C ALA A 35 -10.59 21.38 9.59
N GLU A 36 -9.78 21.13 8.56
CA GLU A 36 -8.47 21.80 8.38
C GLU A 36 -8.52 23.33 8.21
N PRO A 37 -9.48 23.93 7.46
CA PRO A 37 -9.50 25.39 7.24
C PRO A 37 -9.80 26.18 8.53
N LEU A 38 -10.57 25.58 9.44
CA LEU A 38 -10.98 26.20 10.69
C LEU A 38 -9.87 26.19 11.75
N GLY A 39 -9.03 25.15 11.76
CA GLY A 39 -7.83 25.08 12.61
C GLY A 39 -6.85 26.22 12.32
N SER A 40 -6.67 26.57 11.04
CA SER A 40 -5.84 27.71 10.60
C SER A 40 -6.41 29.06 11.05
N ALA A 41 -7.74 29.24 11.00
CA ALA A 41 -8.40 30.46 11.46
C ALA A 41 -8.32 30.63 13.00
N ILE A 42 -8.40 29.54 13.76
CA ILE A 42 -8.22 29.55 15.22
C ILE A 42 -6.77 29.86 15.58
N MET A 43 -5.79 29.26 14.89
CA MET A 43 -4.38 29.59 15.08
C MET A 43 -4.12 31.08 14.80
N PHE A 44 -4.73 31.63 13.75
CA PHE A 44 -4.68 33.05 13.44
C PHE A 44 -5.25 33.93 14.57
N CYS A 45 -6.40 33.55 15.14
CA CYS A 45 -6.99 34.24 16.31
C CYS A 45 -6.11 34.14 17.57
N LEU A 46 -5.50 32.98 17.82
CA LEU A 46 -4.56 32.75 18.93
C LEU A 46 -3.25 33.55 18.75
N CYS A 47 -2.77 33.70 17.51
CA CYS A 47 -1.65 34.59 17.16
C CYS A 47 -2.00 36.08 17.30
N LEU A 48 -3.23 36.48 16.96
CA LEU A 48 -3.74 37.83 17.22
C LEU A 48 -3.86 38.10 18.72
N MET A 49 -4.33 37.13 19.50
CA MET A 49 -4.34 37.18 20.96
C MET A 49 -2.92 37.29 21.54
N TRP A 50 -1.95 36.54 21.01
CA TRP A 50 -0.52 36.61 21.34
C TRP A 50 0.06 38.01 21.06
N ALA A 51 -0.22 38.58 19.90
CA ALA A 51 0.20 39.94 19.56
C ALA A 51 -0.41 40.96 20.53
N THR A 52 -1.69 40.82 20.87
CA THR A 52 -2.38 41.77 21.75
C THR A 52 -1.82 41.75 23.18
N ILE A 53 -1.52 40.57 23.74
CA ILE A 53 -0.93 40.42 25.08
C ILE A 53 0.52 40.93 25.11
N PHE A 54 1.29 40.72 24.03
CA PHE A 54 2.64 41.25 23.89
C PHE A 54 2.69 42.79 24.00
N PHE A 55 1.66 43.51 23.56
CA PHE A 55 1.61 44.98 23.62
C PHE A 55 1.08 45.56 24.95
N ILE A 56 0.47 44.77 25.82
CA ILE A 56 -0.15 45.26 27.08
C ILE A 56 0.89 45.45 28.20
N HIS A 57 1.99 44.72 28.20
CA HIS A 57 2.99 44.78 29.28
C HIS A 57 4.09 45.80 28.96
N LYS A 58 4.39 46.74 29.87
CA LYS A 58 5.49 47.71 29.66
C LYS A 58 6.88 47.08 29.88
N ASN A 59 6.98 46.09 30.75
CA ASN A 59 8.24 45.38 31.05
C ASN A 59 8.55 44.35 29.95
N GLN A 60 9.70 44.47 29.28
CA GLN A 60 10.11 43.56 28.20
C GLN A 60 10.27 42.11 28.66
N GLN A 61 10.71 41.86 29.90
CA GLN A 61 10.87 40.50 30.41
C GLN A 61 9.51 39.83 30.67
N ALA A 62 8.57 40.56 31.28
CA ALA A 62 7.21 40.06 31.49
C ALA A 62 6.48 39.84 30.16
N ARG A 63 6.67 40.73 29.16
CA ARG A 63 6.17 40.56 27.79
C ARG A 63 6.67 39.28 27.16
N PHE A 64 7.98 39.09 27.16
CA PHE A 64 8.61 37.94 26.54
C PHE A 64 8.12 36.65 27.21
N LEU A 65 8.15 36.61 28.54
CA LEU A 65 7.82 35.41 29.30
C LEU A 65 6.35 35.01 29.21
N THR A 66 5.41 35.96 29.29
CA THR A 66 3.98 35.65 29.10
C THR A 66 3.68 35.27 27.65
N SER A 67 4.34 35.91 26.68
CA SER A 67 4.14 35.63 25.26
C SER A 67 4.68 34.26 24.84
N THR A 68 5.84 33.83 25.37
CA THR A 68 6.43 32.51 25.05
C THR A 68 5.70 31.38 25.75
N SER A 69 5.23 31.58 26.98
CA SER A 69 4.42 30.56 27.67
C SER A 69 3.00 30.43 27.14
N LEU A 70 2.40 31.52 26.68
CA LEU A 70 1.10 31.46 25.99
C LEU A 70 1.25 30.80 24.61
N LEU A 71 2.33 31.11 23.87
CA LEU A 71 2.67 30.43 22.63
C LEU A 71 2.88 28.94 22.86
N PHE A 72 3.58 28.55 23.92
CA PHE A 72 3.74 27.14 24.30
C PHE A 72 2.43 26.48 24.68
N ALA A 73 1.56 27.15 25.45
CA ALA A 73 0.23 26.62 25.75
C ALA A 73 -0.60 26.44 24.47
N ILE A 74 -0.55 27.39 23.53
CA ILE A 74 -1.22 27.31 22.23
C ILE A 74 -0.66 26.18 21.38
N VAL A 75 0.67 26.05 21.29
CA VAL A 75 1.35 24.97 20.55
C VAL A 75 1.08 23.63 21.20
N ALA A 76 1.05 23.54 22.53
CA ALA A 76 0.71 22.33 23.26
C ALA A 76 -0.78 21.96 23.06
N ILE A 77 -1.69 22.93 23.02
CA ILE A 77 -3.13 22.72 22.73
C ILE A 77 -3.37 22.32 21.26
N TYR A 78 -2.57 22.86 20.33
CA TYR A 78 -2.64 22.50 18.92
C TYR A 78 -2.00 21.13 18.63
N ALA A 79 -0.85 20.86 19.23
CA ALA A 79 -0.26 19.53 19.28
C ALA A 79 -1.26 18.53 19.84
N TYR A 80 -1.91 18.89 20.94
CA TYR A 80 -2.99 18.13 21.58
C TYR A 80 -4.17 17.85 20.63
N SER A 81 -4.66 18.83 19.86
CA SER A 81 -5.81 18.58 18.96
C SER A 81 -5.48 17.65 17.79
N LYS A 82 -4.19 17.47 17.46
CA LYS A 82 -3.72 16.52 16.45
C LYS A 82 -3.32 15.17 17.07
N PHE A 83 -2.72 15.13 18.26
CA PHE A 83 -2.28 13.90 18.95
C PHE A 83 -3.44 12.96 19.40
N PHE A 84 -4.69 13.43 19.37
CA PHE A 84 -5.83 12.91 20.14
C PHE A 84 -6.72 11.87 19.43
N VAL A 85 -6.12 10.87 18.80
CA VAL A 85 -6.84 9.63 18.45
C VAL A 85 -6.47 8.44 19.36
N SER A 86 -5.42 8.49 20.19
CA SER A 86 -5.12 7.33 21.07
C SER A 86 -4.39 7.55 22.42
N GLY A 87 -4.96 8.32 23.37
CA GLY A 87 -4.80 7.91 24.79
C GLY A 87 -4.18 8.86 25.84
N LEU A 88 -4.01 10.15 25.60
CA LEU A 88 -3.97 11.13 26.70
C LEU A 88 -5.40 11.65 26.95
N GLU A 89 -5.72 12.16 28.14
CA GLU A 89 -7.01 12.84 28.39
C GLU A 89 -6.81 14.36 28.47
N VAL A 90 -7.89 15.12 28.23
CA VAL A 90 -7.93 16.59 28.32
C VAL A 90 -7.29 17.09 29.61
N SER A 91 -7.53 16.37 30.71
CA SER A 91 -6.99 16.63 32.04
C SER A 91 -5.46 16.67 32.11
N SER A 92 -4.75 15.77 31.41
CA SER A 92 -3.30 15.65 31.46
C SER A 92 -2.60 16.83 30.76
N ALA A 93 -3.16 17.31 29.64
CA ALA A 93 -2.62 18.45 28.91
C ALA A 93 -2.84 19.78 29.65
N PHE A 94 -4.00 19.95 30.28
CA PHE A 94 -4.23 21.05 31.19
C PHE A 94 -3.24 21.03 32.34
N ALA A 95 -2.97 19.86 32.92
CA ALA A 95 -1.99 19.75 33.98
C ALA A 95 -0.56 20.08 33.54
N ILE A 96 -0.13 19.63 32.36
CA ILE A 96 1.18 20.00 31.81
C ILE A 96 1.26 21.52 31.59
N ALA A 97 0.25 22.13 30.95
CA ALA A 97 0.19 23.56 30.74
C ALA A 97 0.22 24.35 32.07
N ILE A 98 -0.49 23.86 33.08
CA ILE A 98 -0.50 24.40 34.44
C ILE A 98 0.89 24.28 35.06
N VAL A 99 1.52 23.10 35.06
CA VAL A 99 2.88 22.90 35.60
C VAL A 99 3.90 23.84 34.97
N HIS A 100 3.81 24.10 33.66
CA HIS A 100 4.66 25.05 32.97
C HIS A 100 4.39 26.50 33.38
N LEU A 101 3.12 26.89 33.47
CA LEU A 101 2.72 28.21 33.97
C LEU A 101 3.23 28.43 35.40
N LEU A 102 3.19 27.39 36.23
CA LEU A 102 3.67 27.40 37.61
C LEU A 102 5.19 27.51 37.69
N ALA A 103 5.93 26.75 36.88
CA ALA A 103 7.38 26.85 36.78
C ALA A 103 7.83 28.25 36.31
N LEU A 104 7.06 28.88 35.41
CA LEU A 104 7.27 30.26 34.98
C LEU A 104 7.15 31.27 36.12
N MET A 105 6.13 31.11 36.96
CA MET A 105 5.90 31.96 38.12
C MET A 105 7.02 31.79 39.16
N LEU A 106 7.50 30.57 39.38
CA LEU A 106 8.66 30.26 40.22
C LEU A 106 9.96 30.86 39.67
N LEU A 107 10.15 30.89 38.35
CA LEU A 107 11.29 31.57 37.71
C LEU A 107 11.25 33.08 37.92
N LEU A 108 10.07 33.70 37.77
CA LEU A 108 9.88 35.13 38.06
C LEU A 108 10.14 35.44 39.54
N TYR A 109 9.66 34.60 40.44
CA TYR A 109 9.87 34.76 41.88
C TYR A 109 11.35 34.63 42.26
N SER A 110 12.00 33.54 41.84
CA SER A 110 13.42 33.31 42.11
C SER A 110 14.31 34.41 41.52
N ALA A 111 13.95 34.95 40.35
CA ALA A 111 14.62 36.11 39.79
C ALA A 111 14.46 37.34 40.68
N SER A 112 13.25 37.63 41.19
CA SER A 112 12.96 38.80 42.03
C SER A 112 13.67 38.80 43.40
N HIS A 113 14.08 37.63 43.90
CA HIS A 113 14.67 37.44 45.24
C HIS A 113 16.11 36.89 45.19
N SER A 114 16.76 36.93 44.02
CA SER A 114 18.16 36.47 43.82
C SER A 114 18.41 35.01 44.22
N LEU A 115 17.42 34.13 44.09
CA LEU A 115 17.51 32.70 44.45
C LEU A 115 18.09 31.89 43.28
N THR A 116 19.40 32.05 43.05
CA THR A 116 20.11 31.53 41.85
C THR A 116 19.99 30.02 41.65
N ILE A 117 20.03 29.23 42.73
CA ILE A 117 19.94 27.76 42.65
C ILE A 117 18.54 27.31 42.23
N ILE A 118 17.49 27.88 42.83
CA ILE A 118 16.10 27.57 42.48
C ILE A 118 15.84 27.99 41.03
N ARG A 119 16.37 29.15 40.62
CA ARG A 119 16.27 29.61 39.24
C ARG A 119 16.91 28.62 38.27
N PHE A 120 18.09 28.10 38.57
CA PHE A 120 18.75 27.09 37.74
C PHE A 120 17.91 25.81 37.64
N ILE A 121 17.46 25.26 38.78
CA ILE A 121 16.65 24.04 38.84
C ILE A 121 15.36 24.17 38.02
N VAL A 122 14.61 25.27 38.23
CA VAL A 122 13.33 25.48 37.53
C VAL A 122 13.55 25.77 36.04
N SER A 123 14.65 26.45 35.67
CA SER A 123 14.99 26.68 34.25
C SER A 123 15.29 25.36 33.55
N THR A 124 16.08 24.49 34.18
CA THR A 124 16.39 23.16 33.67
C THR A 124 15.14 22.30 33.54
N PHE A 125 14.23 22.35 34.53
CA PHE A 125 12.96 21.62 34.47
C PHE A 125 12.08 22.09 33.31
N VAL A 126 11.91 23.40 33.11
CA VAL A 126 11.13 23.96 31.99
C VAL A 126 11.73 23.59 30.63
N ILE A 127 13.06 23.66 30.51
CA ILE A 127 13.77 23.25 29.29
C ILE A 127 13.53 21.77 29.01
N PHE A 128 13.63 20.92 30.03
CA PHE A 128 13.44 19.48 29.90
C PHE A 128 12.01 19.13 29.48
N THR A 129 10.98 19.73 30.10
CA THR A 129 9.59 19.46 29.75
C THR A 129 9.20 20.00 28.37
N TRP A 130 9.80 21.12 27.94
CA TRP A 130 9.68 21.62 26.57
C TRP A 130 10.31 20.66 25.56
N LEU A 131 11.53 20.18 25.83
CA LEU A 131 12.21 19.22 24.97
C LEU A 131 11.40 17.93 24.84
N LEU A 132 10.85 17.43 25.95
CA LEU A 132 10.00 16.24 25.96
C LEU A 132 8.72 16.45 25.13
N THR A 133 8.03 17.58 25.31
CA THR A 133 6.83 17.91 24.53
C THR A 133 7.15 18.01 23.04
N PHE A 134 8.31 18.60 22.69
CA PHE A 134 8.77 18.72 21.32
C PHE A 134 9.08 17.36 20.67
N ILE A 135 9.82 16.49 21.37
CA ILE A 135 10.10 15.13 20.90
C ILE A 135 8.79 14.38 20.63
N MET A 136 7.80 14.49 21.52
CA MET A 136 6.50 13.85 21.31
C MET A 136 5.77 14.37 20.07
N VAL A 137 5.78 15.68 19.81
CA VAL A 137 5.12 16.25 18.61
C VAL A 137 5.78 15.82 17.31
N VAL A 138 7.11 15.80 17.27
CA VAL A 138 7.86 15.35 16.09
C VAL A 138 7.64 13.86 15.84
N SER A 139 7.69 13.05 16.91
CA SER A 139 7.37 11.62 16.84
C SER A 139 5.97 11.38 16.28
N TYR A 140 4.95 12.09 16.78
CA TYR A 140 3.57 11.94 16.28
C TYR A 140 3.38 12.33 14.81
N LYS A 141 3.97 13.45 14.38
CA LYS A 141 3.84 13.89 12.99
C LYS A 141 4.44 12.87 12.02
N THR A 142 5.43 12.12 12.47
CA THR A 142 6.21 11.19 11.64
C THR A 142 5.60 9.78 11.66
N TYR A 143 5.14 9.30 12.82
CA TYR A 143 4.75 7.90 13.01
C TYR A 143 3.32 7.68 13.53
N GLY A 144 2.56 8.75 13.78
CA GLY A 144 1.25 8.63 14.40
C GLY A 144 1.33 8.43 15.91
N SER A 145 0.29 7.84 16.50
CA SER A 145 0.11 7.82 17.95
C SER A 145 0.76 6.61 18.63
N ILE A 146 1.15 6.75 19.91
CA ILE A 146 1.75 5.65 20.69
C ILE A 146 0.64 4.64 21.04
N ASP A 147 0.67 3.50 20.37
CA ASP A 147 -0.25 2.38 20.54
C ASP A 147 0.50 1.10 20.96
N GLN A 148 -0.21 -0.03 20.99
CA GLN A 148 0.36 -1.31 21.37
C GLN A 148 1.43 -1.75 20.37
N GLU A 149 1.15 -1.64 19.07
CA GLU A 149 2.09 -1.99 18.00
C GLU A 149 3.41 -1.21 18.15
N PHE A 150 3.33 0.10 18.40
CA PHE A 150 4.50 0.96 18.61
C PHE A 150 5.32 0.55 19.83
N VAL A 151 4.67 0.23 20.96
CA VAL A 151 5.39 -0.23 22.16
C VAL A 151 5.99 -1.63 21.95
N PHE A 152 5.30 -2.51 21.24
CA PHE A 152 5.81 -3.84 20.93
C PHE A 152 7.04 -3.74 20.01
N ALA A 153 6.97 -2.91 18.97
CA ALA A 153 8.11 -2.60 18.12
C ALA A 153 9.29 -2.12 18.96
N LEU A 154 9.12 -1.10 19.82
CA LEU A 154 10.20 -0.63 20.70
C LEU A 154 10.78 -1.69 21.65
N MET A 155 9.95 -2.61 22.13
CA MET A 155 10.36 -3.69 23.04
C MET A 155 11.04 -4.86 22.33
N GLN A 156 10.70 -5.09 21.05
CA GLN A 156 11.35 -6.03 20.14
C GLN A 156 12.63 -5.42 19.53
N SER A 157 12.66 -4.10 19.41
CA SER A 157 13.74 -3.33 18.82
C SER A 157 15.02 -3.42 19.65
N ASN A 158 16.14 -3.54 18.94
CA ASN A 158 17.46 -3.49 19.55
C ASN A 158 17.92 -2.02 19.75
N PRO A 159 18.98 -1.78 20.55
CA PRO A 159 19.50 -0.43 20.78
C PRO A 159 19.93 0.33 19.50
N SER A 160 20.27 -0.38 18.41
CA SER A 160 20.57 0.24 17.11
C SER A 160 19.31 0.74 16.42
N GLU A 161 18.21 -0.01 16.43
CA GLU A 161 16.93 0.44 15.85
C GLU A 161 16.35 1.62 16.63
N MET A 162 16.51 1.62 17.96
CA MET A 162 16.21 2.79 18.80
C MET A 162 17.12 3.98 18.49
N TYR A 163 18.42 3.75 18.25
CA TYR A 163 19.35 4.82 17.86
C TYR A 163 19.02 5.37 16.47
N GLU A 164 18.71 4.51 15.51
CA GLU A 164 18.30 4.86 14.15
C GLU A 164 16.99 5.64 14.15
N TYR A 165 16.01 5.21 14.97
CA TYR A 165 14.79 5.98 15.23
C TYR A 165 15.09 7.38 15.76
N VAL A 166 16.00 7.49 16.74
CA VAL A 166 16.42 8.80 17.28
C VAL A 166 17.10 9.61 16.19
N VAL A 167 17.99 9.04 15.38
CA VAL A 167 18.71 9.72 14.30
C VAL A 167 17.75 10.24 13.22
N ASP A 168 16.83 9.42 12.71
CA ASP A 168 15.85 9.84 11.69
C ASP A 168 14.85 10.87 12.24
N THR A 169 14.49 10.77 13.54
CA THR A 169 13.58 11.72 14.19
C THR A 169 14.27 13.04 14.54
N VAL A 170 15.52 13.00 15.01
CA VAL A 170 16.29 14.12 15.56
C VAL A 170 17.14 14.83 14.51
N LEU A 171 17.53 14.20 13.39
CA LEU A 171 18.40 14.84 12.39
C LEU A 171 17.65 15.47 11.21
N THR A 172 16.31 15.51 11.22
CA THR A 172 15.58 16.27 10.19
C THR A 172 15.95 17.76 10.22
N ILE A 173 16.01 18.40 9.05
CA ILE A 173 16.25 19.85 8.93
C ILE A 173 15.28 20.64 9.82
N THR A 174 14.04 20.14 9.93
CA THR A 174 13.01 20.63 10.82
C THR A 174 13.47 20.68 12.29
N PHE A 175 14.08 19.59 12.80
CA PHE A 175 14.63 19.56 14.16
C PHE A 175 15.70 20.64 14.36
N PHE A 176 16.65 20.78 13.44
CA PHE A 176 17.73 21.76 13.57
C PHE A 176 17.26 23.22 13.44
N VAL A 177 16.27 23.49 12.58
CA VAL A 177 15.64 24.83 12.46
C VAL A 177 14.92 25.20 13.77
N PHE A 178 14.20 24.27 14.37
CA PHE A 178 13.54 24.49 15.66
C PHE A 178 14.53 24.56 16.83
N LEU A 179 15.59 23.74 16.84
CA LEU A 179 16.66 23.80 17.84
C LEU A 179 17.43 25.13 17.75
N ALA A 180 17.71 25.61 16.54
CA ALA A 180 18.32 26.92 16.31
C ALA A 180 17.42 28.05 16.82
N GLY A 181 16.12 28.01 16.50
CA GLY A 181 15.12 28.91 17.06
C GLY A 181 15.04 28.84 18.58
N PHE A 182 15.13 27.64 19.16
CA PHE A 182 15.15 27.38 20.61
C PHE A 182 16.39 28.00 21.27
N THR A 183 17.59 27.77 20.73
CA THR A 183 18.82 28.40 21.22
C THR A 183 18.78 29.92 21.08
N PHE A 184 18.20 30.43 20.00
CA PHE A 184 18.06 31.88 19.80
C PHE A 184 17.13 32.52 20.85
N VAL A 185 15.97 31.91 21.12
CA VAL A 185 15.02 32.34 22.14
C VAL A 185 15.61 32.21 23.55
N ALA A 186 16.33 31.11 23.85
CA ALA A 186 16.98 30.89 25.13
C ALA A 186 18.14 31.87 25.38
N VAL A 187 18.94 32.21 24.36
CA VAL A 187 20.00 33.23 24.45
C VAL A 187 19.41 34.62 24.69
N ILE A 188 18.34 34.99 23.96
CA ILE A 188 17.62 36.25 24.22
C ILE A 188 17.05 36.28 25.64
N TYR A 189 16.50 35.17 26.13
CA TYR A 189 16.00 35.05 27.50
C TYR A 189 17.10 35.28 28.55
N ILE A 190 18.25 34.63 28.42
CA ILE A 190 19.39 34.76 29.34
C ILE A 190 19.92 36.20 29.34
N GLN A 191 20.08 36.80 28.15
CA GLN A 191 20.58 38.17 28.00
C GLN A 191 19.61 39.21 28.56
N THR A 192 18.30 39.06 28.31
CA THR A 192 17.27 40.02 28.75
C THR A 192 16.90 39.86 30.22
N SER A 193 17.06 38.68 30.83
CA SER A 193 16.70 38.41 32.23
C SER A 193 17.68 38.99 33.26
N SER A 194 18.89 39.40 32.84
CA SER A 194 19.95 39.87 33.76
C SER A 194 19.75 41.28 34.33
N LYS A 195 18.76 42.06 33.88
CA LYS A 195 18.76 43.53 34.12
C LYS A 195 17.51 44.19 34.73
N ASN A 196 16.44 43.48 35.11
CA ASN A 196 15.28 44.13 35.75
C ASN A 196 14.55 43.20 36.74
N LEU A 197 14.29 43.70 37.95
CA LEU A 197 13.58 43.01 39.04
C LEU A 197 12.16 43.58 39.17
N LEU A 198 11.14 42.72 39.21
CA LEU A 198 9.77 43.10 39.60
C LEU A 198 9.61 42.95 41.13
N PRO A 199 8.94 43.88 41.84
CA PRO A 199 8.50 43.62 43.20
C PRO A 199 7.21 42.81 43.16
N ILE A 200 7.23 41.61 43.76
CA ILE A 200 6.11 40.66 43.73
C ILE A 200 5.54 40.52 45.14
N THR A 201 4.41 41.17 45.41
CA THR A 201 3.74 41.14 46.73
C THR A 201 2.68 40.04 46.86
N ALA A 202 2.49 39.18 45.86
CA ALA A 202 1.48 38.11 45.85
C ALA A 202 2.03 36.67 45.67
N THR A 203 3.35 36.51 45.58
CA THR A 203 3.99 35.23 45.24
C THR A 203 3.85 34.10 46.27
N PRO A 204 3.89 34.32 47.60
CA PRO A 204 3.80 33.22 48.56
C PRO A 204 2.47 32.46 48.47
N MET A 205 1.37 33.19 48.27
CA MET A 205 0.03 32.62 48.12
C MET A 205 -0.10 31.84 46.81
N PHE A 206 0.45 32.36 45.71
CA PHE A 206 0.51 31.62 44.45
C PHE A 206 1.39 30.38 44.54
N THR A 207 2.54 30.42 45.20
CA THR A 207 3.42 29.26 45.42
C THR A 207 2.75 28.19 46.28
N ILE A 208 1.95 28.57 47.28
CA ILE A 208 1.18 27.62 48.10
C ILE A 208 0.05 26.98 47.27
N ILE A 209 -0.71 27.78 46.50
CA ILE A 209 -1.74 27.27 45.58
C ILE A 209 -1.12 26.35 44.51
N THR A 210 0.09 26.68 44.04
CA THR A 210 0.90 25.90 43.10
C THR A 210 1.29 24.55 43.67
N CYS A 211 1.81 24.52 44.90
CA CYS A 211 2.17 23.27 45.58
C CYS A 211 0.93 22.40 45.85
N LEU A 212 -0.19 23.01 46.27
CA LEU A 212 -1.46 22.30 46.48
C LEU A 212 -2.02 21.72 45.18
N PHE A 213 -2.03 22.50 44.09
CA PHE A 213 -2.49 22.01 42.78
C PHE A 213 -1.56 20.94 42.20
N PHE A 214 -0.24 21.06 42.37
CA PHE A 214 0.71 20.02 41.96
C PHE A 214 0.47 18.71 42.71
N VAL A 215 0.23 18.76 44.02
CA VAL A 215 -0.10 17.58 44.83
C VAL A 215 -1.43 16.95 44.39
N ILE A 216 -2.48 17.75 44.17
CA ILE A 216 -3.79 17.27 43.68
C ILE A 216 -3.66 16.67 42.26
N SER A 217 -2.85 17.29 41.42
CA SER A 217 -2.58 16.85 40.04
C SER A 217 -1.84 15.51 40.03
N VAL A 218 -0.76 15.36 40.79
CA VAL A 218 0.00 14.10 40.91
C VAL A 218 -0.86 12.97 41.50
N GLN A 219 -1.88 13.29 42.30
CA GLN A 219 -2.84 12.32 42.83
C GLN A 219 -3.95 11.92 41.82
N SER A 220 -4.11 12.63 40.70
CA SER A 220 -5.07 12.26 39.66
C SER A 220 -4.50 11.15 38.77
N ASN A 221 -5.22 10.03 38.66
CA ASN A 221 -4.79 8.85 37.90
C ASN A 221 -4.60 9.11 36.39
N ASP A 222 -5.16 10.19 35.85
CA ASP A 222 -5.21 10.48 34.42
C ASP A 222 -3.96 11.23 33.90
N LEU A 223 -3.20 11.88 34.78
CA LEU A 223 -2.04 12.68 34.40
C LEU A 223 -0.88 11.85 33.81
N PHE A 224 -0.77 10.60 34.25
CA PHE A 224 0.25 9.65 33.82
C PHE A 224 -0.32 8.56 32.90
N LYS A 225 -1.52 8.76 32.33
CA LYS A 225 -2.22 7.72 31.56
C LYS A 225 -1.39 7.22 30.36
N GLY A 226 -0.68 8.09 29.64
CA GLY A 226 0.23 7.65 28.56
C GLY A 226 1.39 6.76 29.05
N ILE A 227 2.00 7.09 30.20
CA ILE A 227 3.01 6.26 30.85
C ILE A 227 2.39 4.95 31.35
N LYS A 228 1.18 4.99 31.90
CA LYS A 228 0.42 3.83 32.36
C LYS A 228 -0.01 2.92 31.19
N THR A 229 -0.35 3.50 30.05
CA THR A 229 -0.70 2.80 28.81
C THR A 229 0.54 2.16 28.22
N ALA A 230 1.65 2.88 28.08
CA ALA A 230 2.93 2.31 27.64
C ALA A 230 3.43 1.22 28.60
N TYR A 231 3.31 1.43 29.92
CA TYR A 231 3.57 0.40 30.93
C TYR A 231 2.63 -0.80 30.78
N GLY A 232 1.33 -0.56 30.54
CA GLY A 232 0.34 -1.58 30.26
C GLY A 232 0.72 -2.41 29.04
N TYR A 233 1.06 -1.78 27.92
CA TYR A 233 1.55 -2.47 26.72
C TYR A 233 2.86 -3.21 26.98
N THR A 234 3.77 -2.65 27.80
CA THR A 234 5.00 -3.36 28.22
C THR A 234 4.68 -4.63 29.01
N GLU A 235 3.70 -4.60 29.91
CA GLU A 235 3.25 -5.77 30.67
C GLU A 235 2.54 -6.79 29.78
N ILE A 236 1.73 -6.34 28.80
CA ILE A 236 1.17 -7.24 27.78
C ILE A 236 2.29 -7.92 27.00
N TYR A 237 3.29 -7.16 26.52
CA TYR A 237 4.45 -7.72 25.81
C TYR A 237 5.18 -8.77 26.66
N ARG A 238 5.46 -8.47 27.93
CA ARG A 238 6.07 -9.45 28.86
C ARG A 238 5.22 -10.70 29.02
N HIS A 239 3.90 -10.55 29.08
CA HIS A 239 2.98 -11.67 29.16
C HIS A 239 3.01 -12.53 27.88
N GLU A 240 3.04 -11.90 26.70
CA GLU A 240 3.20 -12.60 25.42
C GLU A 240 4.51 -13.38 25.36
N ILE A 241 5.63 -12.78 25.79
CA ILE A 241 6.92 -13.50 25.88
C ILE A 241 6.86 -14.69 26.85
N ALA A 242 6.24 -14.51 28.02
CA ALA A 242 6.07 -15.61 28.97
C ALA A 242 5.18 -16.73 28.39
N LYS A 243 4.16 -16.38 27.61
CA LYS A 243 3.31 -17.33 26.89
C LYS A 243 4.09 -18.08 25.83
N LEU A 244 4.93 -17.39 25.05
CA LEU A 244 5.85 -18.02 24.08
C LEU A 244 6.78 -19.04 24.74
N GLN A 245 7.34 -18.70 25.90
CA GLN A 245 8.15 -19.63 26.70
C GLN A 245 7.40 -20.90 27.07
N LEU A 246 6.16 -20.74 27.54
CA LEU A 246 5.32 -21.89 27.89
C LEU A 246 4.96 -22.73 26.66
N VAL A 247 4.72 -22.09 25.51
CA VAL A 247 4.38 -22.79 24.25
C VAL A 247 5.54 -23.61 23.74
N ILE A 248 6.76 -23.07 23.65
CA ILE A 248 7.93 -23.85 23.23
C ILE A 248 8.14 -25.04 24.16
N ASN A 249 8.08 -24.82 25.49
CA ASN A 249 8.26 -25.91 26.45
C ASN A 249 7.18 -26.98 26.29
N LYS A 250 5.91 -26.57 26.11
CA LYS A 250 4.79 -27.49 25.89
C LYS A 250 4.91 -28.24 24.57
N ARG A 251 5.41 -27.61 23.50
CA ARG A 251 5.66 -28.27 22.21
C ARG A 251 6.80 -29.27 22.32
N ALA A 252 7.90 -28.91 22.97
CA ALA A 252 8.99 -29.85 23.27
C ALA A 252 8.50 -31.06 24.08
N GLU A 253 7.58 -30.88 25.02
CA GLU A 253 6.95 -31.99 25.77
C GLU A 253 5.95 -32.80 24.92
N ASN A 254 5.16 -32.12 24.08
CA ASN A 254 4.15 -32.72 23.20
C ASN A 254 4.74 -33.31 21.90
N GLN A 255 6.03 -33.14 21.62
CA GLN A 255 6.76 -33.77 20.51
C GLN A 255 6.60 -35.30 20.48
N SER A 256 6.15 -35.89 21.60
CA SER A 256 5.79 -37.30 21.75
C SER A 256 4.35 -37.67 21.36
N ARG A 257 3.49 -36.75 20.91
CA ARG A 257 2.03 -36.94 20.78
C ARG A 257 1.41 -36.76 19.40
N ASN A 258 2.07 -36.18 18.40
CA ASN A 258 1.50 -36.14 17.04
C ASN A 258 2.01 -37.34 16.24
N GLU A 259 1.09 -38.08 15.62
CA GLU A 259 1.45 -39.20 14.73
C GLU A 259 1.70 -38.63 13.33
N ALA A 260 2.94 -38.22 13.06
CA ALA A 260 3.39 -37.79 11.74
C ALA A 260 4.24 -38.88 11.08
N THR A 261 3.97 -39.21 9.83
CA THR A 261 4.74 -40.19 9.05
C THR A 261 5.02 -39.65 7.66
N VAL A 262 6.13 -40.08 7.04
CA VAL A 262 6.51 -39.64 5.70
C VAL A 262 6.46 -40.78 4.69
N GLY A 263 5.97 -40.50 3.48
CA GLY A 263 5.80 -41.51 2.44
C GLY A 263 7.10 -41.99 1.77
N SER A 264 8.18 -41.20 1.85
CA SER A 264 9.48 -41.50 1.22
C SER A 264 10.62 -40.74 1.90
N THR A 265 11.84 -41.30 1.88
CA THR A 265 13.05 -40.66 2.45
C THR A 265 14.03 -40.19 1.37
N GLY A 266 15.05 -39.43 1.76
CA GLY A 266 16.11 -38.97 0.85
C GLY A 266 15.72 -37.80 -0.04
N LYS A 267 14.82 -36.91 0.43
CA LYS A 267 14.40 -35.70 -0.29
C LYS A 267 14.91 -34.44 0.40
N LEU A 268 15.40 -33.50 -0.40
CA LEU A 268 15.79 -32.16 0.04
C LEU A 268 14.71 -31.14 -0.38
N HIS A 269 14.15 -30.47 0.61
CA HIS A 269 13.18 -29.39 0.47
C HIS A 269 13.74 -28.10 1.06
N VAL A 270 13.57 -26.99 0.35
CA VAL A 270 14.03 -25.67 0.81
C VAL A 270 12.87 -24.68 0.74
N LEU A 271 12.58 -24.03 1.85
CA LEU A 271 11.64 -22.91 1.94
C LEU A 271 12.41 -21.61 2.07
N VAL A 272 12.23 -20.70 1.13
CA VAL A 272 12.74 -19.33 1.22
C VAL A 272 11.59 -18.41 1.62
N ILE A 273 11.66 -17.88 2.83
CA ILE A 273 10.74 -16.86 3.35
C ILE A 273 11.28 -15.50 2.94
N GLY A 274 10.58 -14.84 2.02
CA GLY A 274 10.83 -13.46 1.63
C GLY A 274 10.31 -12.47 2.67
N GLU A 275 10.70 -11.20 2.53
CA GLU A 275 10.34 -10.13 3.46
C GLU A 275 9.87 -8.90 2.68
N SER A 276 8.68 -8.39 3.00
CA SER A 276 8.11 -7.13 2.46
C SER A 276 8.13 -7.03 0.93
N LEU A 277 7.81 -8.12 0.22
CA LEU A 277 7.96 -8.21 -1.25
C LEU A 277 6.59 -8.32 -1.95
N SER A 278 6.17 -7.22 -2.57
CA SER A 278 4.92 -7.12 -3.33
C SER A 278 5.07 -7.66 -4.74
N LYS A 279 4.11 -8.47 -5.21
CA LYS A 279 4.12 -9.00 -6.59
C LYS A 279 4.00 -7.90 -7.65
N HIS A 280 3.49 -6.72 -7.29
CA HIS A 280 3.38 -5.56 -8.17
C HIS A 280 4.74 -5.01 -8.65
N HIS A 281 5.84 -5.38 -8.01
CA HIS A 281 7.19 -4.98 -8.38
C HIS A 281 7.99 -6.10 -9.05
N LEU A 282 7.34 -7.20 -9.47
CA LEU A 282 7.98 -8.35 -10.10
C LEU A 282 7.67 -8.39 -11.60
N SER A 283 8.69 -8.36 -12.46
CA SER A 283 8.48 -8.47 -13.91
C SER A 283 7.78 -9.76 -14.34
N SER A 284 7.95 -10.84 -13.57
CA SER A 284 7.26 -12.12 -13.78
C SER A 284 5.75 -12.06 -13.52
N TYR A 285 5.29 -11.02 -12.80
CA TYR A 285 3.88 -10.68 -12.63
C TYR A 285 3.48 -9.46 -13.46
N GLY A 286 4.29 -9.10 -14.47
CA GLY A 286 4.01 -7.99 -15.39
C GLY A 286 4.42 -6.62 -14.88
N TYR A 287 5.36 -6.51 -13.92
CA TYR A 287 5.97 -5.22 -13.60
C TYR A 287 6.86 -4.72 -14.75
N ARG A 288 6.88 -3.40 -14.97
CA ARG A 288 7.51 -2.79 -16.15
C ARG A 288 9.04 -2.88 -16.14
N ARG A 289 9.66 -2.80 -14.97
CA ARG A 289 11.11 -2.98 -14.86
C ARG A 289 11.41 -4.47 -14.75
N ASP A 290 12.42 -4.92 -15.47
CA ASP A 290 12.91 -6.31 -15.40
C ASP A 290 13.62 -6.58 -14.07
N THR A 291 12.84 -6.65 -13.00
CA THR A 291 13.28 -6.89 -11.62
C THR A 291 13.46 -8.37 -11.32
N THR A 292 12.90 -9.27 -12.13
CA THR A 292 12.96 -10.72 -11.91
C THR A 292 13.37 -11.53 -13.15
N PRO A 293 14.50 -11.21 -13.80
CA PRO A 293 14.93 -11.88 -15.03
C PRO A 293 15.20 -13.38 -14.85
N TRP A 294 15.68 -13.81 -13.67
CA TRP A 294 15.91 -15.24 -13.43
C TRP A 294 14.59 -16.00 -13.18
N ILE A 295 13.65 -15.46 -12.41
CA ILE A 295 12.32 -16.07 -12.25
C ILE A 295 11.66 -16.24 -13.63
N ASN A 296 11.67 -15.19 -14.46
CA ASN A 296 11.14 -15.23 -15.84
C ASN A 296 11.72 -16.36 -16.69
N SER A 297 13.04 -16.57 -16.61
CA SER A 297 13.73 -17.58 -17.43
C SER A 297 13.68 -18.99 -16.84
N SER A 298 13.57 -19.13 -15.52
CA SER A 298 13.54 -20.43 -14.82
C SER A 298 12.16 -21.11 -14.85
N LYS A 299 11.09 -20.35 -15.09
CA LYS A 299 9.70 -20.84 -15.22
C LYS A 299 9.24 -21.72 -14.05
N PRO A 300 9.21 -21.20 -12.81
CA PRO A 300 8.59 -21.92 -11.69
C PRO A 300 7.10 -22.17 -11.95
N ILE A 301 6.51 -23.06 -11.14
CA ILE A 301 5.06 -23.05 -10.93
C ILE A 301 4.75 -21.75 -10.18
N GLN A 302 4.10 -20.81 -10.88
CA GLN A 302 3.79 -19.47 -10.40
C GLN A 302 2.30 -19.37 -10.08
N PHE A 303 1.97 -18.99 -8.83
CA PHE A 303 0.59 -18.78 -8.40
C PHE A 303 0.19 -17.31 -8.60
N GLU A 304 -0.96 -17.09 -9.24
CA GLU A 304 -1.41 -15.75 -9.67
C GLU A 304 -2.20 -15.00 -8.59
N GLN A 305 -2.90 -15.76 -7.72
CA GLN A 305 -3.84 -15.24 -6.72
C GLN A 305 -3.38 -15.55 -5.29
N THR A 306 -2.17 -15.12 -4.94
CA THR A 306 -1.59 -15.32 -3.60
C THR A 306 -1.65 -14.05 -2.77
N TYR A 307 -2.06 -14.20 -1.51
CA TYR A 307 -2.20 -13.13 -0.53
C TYR A 307 -1.55 -13.50 0.80
N SER A 308 -1.01 -12.52 1.52
CA SER A 308 -0.64 -12.70 2.92
C SER A 308 -1.85 -12.60 3.84
N SER A 309 -1.81 -13.31 4.97
CA SER A 309 -2.86 -13.24 6.00
C SER A 309 -2.84 -11.95 6.81
N HIS A 310 -1.74 -11.19 6.78
CA HIS A 310 -1.59 -9.85 7.37
C HIS A 310 -0.51 -9.05 6.63
N THR A 311 -0.35 -7.76 6.95
CA THR A 311 0.73 -6.88 6.44
C THR A 311 2.00 -6.89 7.28
N HIS A 312 2.09 -7.70 8.33
CA HIS A 312 3.24 -7.71 9.26
C HIS A 312 3.79 -9.13 9.39
N THR A 313 5.11 -9.24 9.46
CA THR A 313 5.87 -10.51 9.52
C THR A 313 5.37 -11.43 10.62
N MET A 314 5.26 -10.94 11.85
CA MET A 314 4.84 -11.74 13.00
C MET A 314 3.44 -12.30 12.83
N GLU A 315 2.50 -11.42 12.51
CA GLU A 315 1.08 -11.74 12.35
C GLU A 315 0.87 -12.75 11.23
N THR A 316 1.68 -12.68 10.18
CA THR A 316 1.62 -13.61 9.05
C THR A 316 2.26 -14.96 9.36
N LEU A 317 3.53 -14.95 9.79
CA LEU A 317 4.32 -16.17 9.97
C LEU A 317 3.84 -17.01 11.16
N SER A 318 3.19 -16.40 12.15
CA SER A 318 2.52 -17.12 13.24
C SER A 318 1.42 -18.07 12.73
N LEU A 319 0.72 -17.69 11.66
CA LEU A 319 -0.26 -18.55 10.99
C LEU A 319 0.40 -19.45 9.94
N ALA A 320 1.21 -18.89 9.04
CA ALA A 320 1.83 -19.63 7.93
C ALA A 320 2.67 -20.84 8.36
N LEU A 321 3.27 -20.79 9.56
CA LEU A 321 4.17 -21.82 10.08
C LEU A 321 3.54 -22.67 11.18
N THR A 322 2.23 -22.55 11.41
CA THR A 322 1.51 -23.38 12.36
C THR A 322 0.23 -23.93 11.75
N GLN A 323 -0.39 -24.88 12.44
CA GLN A 323 -1.70 -25.41 12.05
C GLN A 323 -2.79 -24.33 12.03
N SER A 324 -2.61 -23.21 12.72
CA SER A 324 -3.61 -22.14 12.78
C SER A 324 -3.70 -21.38 11.46
N ASN A 325 -4.93 -21.15 11.01
CA ASN A 325 -5.21 -20.31 9.86
C ASN A 325 -6.50 -19.50 10.10
N GLN A 326 -6.81 -18.58 9.19
CA GLN A 326 -7.96 -17.68 9.32
C GLN A 326 -9.33 -18.40 9.28
N TYR A 327 -9.34 -19.69 8.92
CA TYR A 327 -10.57 -20.45 8.65
C TYR A 327 -10.88 -21.49 9.73
N ASN A 328 -9.87 -21.99 10.45
CA ASN A 328 -10.03 -23.11 11.38
C ASN A 328 -10.20 -22.71 12.86
N GLN A 329 -10.13 -21.41 13.17
CA GLN A 329 -10.33 -20.86 14.52
C GLN A 329 -9.35 -21.39 15.58
N LEU A 330 -8.26 -22.03 15.18
CA LEU A 330 -7.24 -22.51 16.11
C LEU A 330 -6.38 -21.36 16.60
N ASN A 331 -5.96 -21.41 17.87
CA ASN A 331 -4.98 -20.48 18.39
C ASN A 331 -3.57 -20.92 17.98
N TYR A 332 -2.80 -20.06 17.31
CA TYR A 332 -1.44 -20.40 16.88
C TYR A 332 -0.50 -20.75 18.04
N TYR A 333 -0.73 -20.24 19.26
CA TYR A 333 0.02 -20.60 20.46
C TYR A 333 -0.21 -22.06 20.89
N GLU A 334 -1.37 -22.63 20.58
CA GLU A 334 -1.73 -24.00 20.96
C GLU A 334 -1.62 -24.98 19.79
N SER A 335 -1.38 -24.46 18.59
CA SER A 335 -1.28 -25.21 17.35
C SER A 335 0.08 -25.88 17.21
N ALA A 336 0.10 -27.03 16.53
CA ALA A 336 1.34 -27.66 16.08
C ALA A 336 2.06 -26.74 15.09
N SER A 337 3.39 -26.66 15.18
CA SER A 337 4.17 -25.92 14.19
C SER A 337 4.56 -26.83 13.02
N LEU A 338 4.91 -26.21 11.90
CA LEU A 338 5.44 -26.93 10.73
C LEU A 338 6.72 -27.70 11.10
N ILE A 339 7.65 -27.05 11.79
CA ILE A 339 8.95 -27.63 12.15
C ILE A 339 8.78 -28.81 13.12
N ASP A 340 7.91 -28.69 14.12
CA ASP A 340 7.62 -29.76 15.07
C ASP A 340 7.07 -31.01 14.35
N VAL A 341 6.11 -30.83 13.44
CA VAL A 341 5.54 -31.95 12.68
C VAL A 341 6.55 -32.58 11.72
N LEU A 342 7.41 -31.78 11.09
CA LEU A 342 8.48 -32.30 10.23
C LEU A 342 9.51 -33.12 11.02
N ASN A 343 9.94 -32.63 12.18
CA ASN A 343 10.84 -33.37 13.08
C ASN A 343 10.22 -34.70 13.52
N GLN A 344 8.92 -34.71 13.82
CA GLN A 344 8.20 -35.95 14.18
C GLN A 344 8.07 -36.93 13.00
N ALA A 345 8.10 -36.44 11.76
CA ALA A 345 8.14 -37.25 10.54
C ALA A 345 9.57 -37.64 10.11
N ASP A 346 10.56 -37.58 11.02
CA ASP A 346 11.97 -37.91 10.82
C ASP A 346 12.70 -37.05 9.77
N PHE A 347 12.30 -35.78 9.59
CA PHE A 347 13.10 -34.80 8.84
C PHE A 347 14.24 -34.25 9.69
N GLU A 348 15.41 -34.01 9.08
CA GLU A 348 16.40 -33.10 9.64
C GLU A 348 16.06 -31.67 9.22
N THR A 349 15.82 -30.80 10.21
CA THR A 349 15.36 -29.43 9.96
C THR A 349 16.45 -28.40 10.22
N ALA A 350 16.52 -27.40 9.35
CA ALA A 350 17.45 -26.30 9.50
C ALA A 350 16.78 -24.95 9.27
N TRP A 351 17.13 -23.97 10.10
CA TRP A 351 16.68 -22.59 9.97
C TRP A 351 17.87 -21.64 9.88
N ILE A 352 18.06 -21.00 8.73
CA ILE A 352 19.12 -20.02 8.48
C ILE A 352 18.47 -18.67 8.19
N SER A 353 18.73 -17.68 9.05
CA SER A 353 18.04 -16.40 9.02
C SER A 353 19.01 -15.23 8.89
N ASN A 354 18.71 -14.28 8.00
CA ASN A 354 19.36 -12.98 7.92
C ASN A 354 18.59 -11.89 8.70
N GLN A 355 17.42 -12.23 9.25
CA GLN A 355 16.71 -11.38 10.20
C GLN A 355 17.53 -11.16 11.47
N VAL A 356 17.30 -10.04 12.14
CA VAL A 356 17.96 -9.74 13.41
C VAL A 356 17.28 -10.53 14.52
N SER A 357 18.07 -11.23 15.34
CA SER A 357 17.61 -11.82 16.60
C SER A 357 18.54 -11.36 17.72
N ALA A 358 17.95 -10.76 18.75
CA ALA A 358 18.51 -10.45 20.06
C ALA A 358 18.41 -11.63 21.06
N GLY A 359 17.61 -12.67 20.77
CA GLY A 359 17.42 -13.87 21.58
C GLY A 359 16.29 -14.81 21.10
N ILE A 360 16.21 -15.99 21.74
CA ILE A 360 15.21 -17.05 21.46
C ILE A 360 13.78 -16.54 21.68
N TRP A 361 13.62 -15.57 22.58
CA TRP A 361 12.34 -15.06 23.07
C TRP A 361 11.97 -13.70 22.52
N ASP A 362 12.64 -13.21 21.48
CA ASP A 362 12.32 -11.87 20.97
C ASP A 362 10.92 -11.82 20.39
N ASN A 363 10.51 -12.89 19.70
CA ASN A 363 9.27 -12.96 18.96
C ASN A 363 8.95 -14.45 18.61
N LEU A 364 7.70 -14.79 18.27
CA LEU A 364 7.30 -16.17 17.93
C LEU A 364 8.04 -16.78 16.74
N VAL A 365 8.48 -15.99 15.75
CA VAL A 365 9.20 -16.52 14.58
C VAL A 365 10.57 -17.04 15.02
N SER A 366 11.26 -16.32 15.91
CA SER A 366 12.50 -16.81 16.53
C SER A 366 12.25 -18.08 17.36
N ALA A 367 11.14 -18.14 18.10
CA ALA A 367 10.74 -19.33 18.84
C ALA A 367 10.55 -20.55 17.94
N LEU A 368 9.83 -20.40 16.82
CA LEU A 368 9.61 -21.45 15.81
C LEU A 368 10.92 -21.87 15.13
N ALA A 369 11.81 -20.92 14.83
CA ALA A 369 13.13 -21.23 14.29
C ALA A 369 13.93 -22.15 15.22
N HIS A 370 13.84 -21.90 16.55
CA HIS A 370 14.51 -22.69 17.58
C HIS A 370 13.95 -24.10 17.80
N GLU A 371 12.84 -24.47 17.17
CA GLU A 371 12.36 -25.85 17.10
C GLU A 371 13.14 -26.69 16.08
N SER A 372 13.96 -26.07 15.21
CA SER A 372 14.76 -26.77 14.20
C SER A 372 16.02 -27.42 14.79
N ASP A 373 16.50 -28.52 14.20
CA ASP A 373 17.73 -29.21 14.64
C ASP A 373 18.98 -28.33 14.49
N TYR A 374 19.01 -27.50 13.44
CA TYR A 374 20.08 -26.54 13.18
C TYR A 374 19.51 -25.13 13.06
N VAL A 375 20.08 -24.18 13.81
CA VAL A 375 19.62 -22.78 13.79
C VAL A 375 20.80 -21.83 13.65
N ARG A 376 20.70 -20.90 12.70
CA ARG A 376 21.74 -19.93 12.40
C ARG A 376 21.18 -18.55 12.06
N PHE A 377 21.33 -17.61 12.99
CA PHE A 377 21.09 -16.19 12.73
C PHE A 377 22.39 -15.50 12.31
N ILE A 378 22.40 -14.98 11.08
CA ILE A 378 23.58 -14.32 10.47
C ILE A 378 23.82 -12.94 11.10
N ASN A 379 22.76 -12.25 11.52
CA ASN A 379 22.78 -10.95 12.17
C ASN A 379 22.37 -11.07 13.67
N SER A 380 23.28 -11.58 14.52
CA SER A 380 22.99 -11.91 15.92
C SER A 380 23.71 -11.03 16.97
N ASN A 381 24.39 -9.94 16.56
CA ASN A 381 25.25 -9.18 17.48
C ASN A 381 24.60 -7.88 17.96
N VAL A 382 24.06 -7.93 19.18
CA VAL A 382 23.66 -6.77 19.98
C VAL A 382 24.90 -5.95 20.36
N GLY A 383 24.95 -4.66 20.00
CA GLY A 383 25.88 -3.69 20.61
C GLY A 383 27.13 -3.27 19.81
N LYS A 384 27.20 -3.46 18.49
CA LYS A 384 28.15 -2.70 17.65
C LYS A 384 27.40 -2.05 16.48
N SER A 385 27.47 -0.74 16.43
CA SER A 385 26.70 0.13 15.56
C SER A 385 26.88 -0.14 14.05
N ASP A 386 25.81 0.25 13.36
CA ASP A 386 25.67 0.67 11.96
C ASP A 386 25.65 -0.41 10.87
N ASN A 387 24.46 -0.58 10.30
CA ASN A 387 24.05 -1.40 9.16
C ASN A 387 23.86 -2.90 9.44
N THR A 388 22.77 -3.47 8.92
CA THR A 388 22.68 -4.91 8.60
C THR A 388 23.89 -5.27 7.73
N ARG A 389 25.02 -5.71 8.32
CA ARG A 389 26.31 -5.76 7.58
C ARG A 389 26.32 -6.76 6.43
N LYS A 390 25.42 -7.76 6.43
CA LYS A 390 25.36 -8.80 5.40
C LYS A 390 24.09 -8.72 4.56
N LEU A 391 24.26 -8.76 3.24
CA LEU A 391 23.14 -8.90 2.29
C LEU A 391 22.62 -10.34 2.36
N ASP A 392 21.44 -10.60 1.81
CA ASP A 392 20.88 -11.97 1.75
C ASP A 392 21.76 -12.97 0.98
N ASP A 393 22.74 -12.48 0.20
CA ASP A 393 23.84 -13.30 -0.33
C ASP A 393 24.59 -14.12 0.75
N ALA A 394 24.55 -13.69 2.01
CA ALA A 394 25.14 -14.45 3.12
C ALA A 394 24.38 -15.74 3.43
N LEU A 395 23.06 -15.80 3.21
CA LEU A 395 22.26 -17.03 3.36
C LEU A 395 22.76 -18.12 2.41
N VAL A 396 23.14 -17.74 1.19
CA VAL A 396 23.71 -18.65 0.18
C VAL A 396 24.99 -19.32 0.72
N SER A 397 25.83 -18.55 1.40
CA SER A 397 27.12 -19.05 1.92
C SER A 397 26.92 -20.03 3.08
N GLU A 398 25.98 -19.75 3.99
CA GLU A 398 25.67 -20.65 5.10
C GLU A 398 24.94 -21.91 4.61
N LEU A 399 24.03 -21.78 3.62
CA LEU A 399 23.39 -22.92 2.95
C LEU A 399 24.43 -23.85 2.32
N GLU A 400 25.41 -23.31 1.59
CA GLU A 400 26.47 -24.12 0.97
C GLU A 400 27.27 -24.92 2.01
N GLN A 401 27.49 -24.35 3.20
CA GLN A 401 28.18 -25.05 4.29
C GLN A 401 27.31 -26.15 4.88
N TYR A 402 26.04 -25.88 5.14
CA TYR A 402 25.10 -26.86 5.67
C TYR A 402 24.88 -28.04 4.70
N LEU A 403 24.73 -27.77 3.40
CA LEU A 403 24.60 -28.81 2.38
C LEU A 403 25.81 -29.76 2.27
N LYS A 404 26.97 -29.40 2.83
CA LYS A 404 28.15 -30.31 2.90
C LYS A 404 28.05 -31.32 4.05
N THR A 405 27.17 -31.08 5.01
CA THR A 405 27.02 -31.91 6.21
C THR A 405 25.79 -32.81 6.20
N ILE A 406 24.90 -32.67 5.21
CA ILE A 406 23.65 -33.42 5.15
C ILE A 406 23.87 -34.91 4.88
N ASP A 407 23.06 -35.75 5.52
CA ASP A 407 22.92 -37.17 5.18
C ASP A 407 21.83 -37.35 4.12
N ASN A 408 22.23 -37.63 2.87
CA ASN A 408 21.31 -37.81 1.75
C ASN A 408 20.34 -39.01 1.88
N SER A 409 20.50 -39.87 2.88
CA SER A 409 19.53 -40.95 3.15
C SER A 409 18.28 -40.47 3.90
N LYS A 410 18.35 -39.30 4.54
CA LYS A 410 17.27 -38.67 5.30
C LYS A 410 16.56 -37.59 4.50
N ASN A 411 15.37 -37.23 4.96
CA ASN A 411 14.69 -36.04 4.45
C ASN A 411 15.25 -34.80 5.13
N HIS A 412 15.41 -33.72 4.36
CA HIS A 412 15.89 -32.43 4.82
C HIS A 412 14.88 -31.36 4.51
N PHE A 413 14.56 -30.53 5.50
CA PHE A 413 13.76 -29.33 5.31
C PHE A 413 14.52 -28.11 5.82
N ILE A 414 14.92 -27.24 4.88
CA ILE A 414 15.75 -26.07 5.18
C ILE A 414 14.94 -24.80 4.96
N VAL A 415 14.82 -23.97 5.99
CA VAL A 415 14.24 -22.63 5.93
C VAL A 415 15.34 -21.59 5.77
N LEU A 416 15.24 -20.76 4.75
CA LEU A 416 16.05 -19.56 4.55
C LEU A 416 15.17 -18.32 4.74
N HIS A 417 15.43 -17.54 5.79
CA HIS A 417 14.63 -16.35 6.10
C HIS A 417 15.40 -15.08 5.72
N MET A 418 14.90 -14.38 4.69
CA MET A 418 15.53 -13.20 4.09
C MET A 418 15.28 -11.94 4.91
N MET A 419 16.16 -10.95 4.74
CA MET A 419 15.87 -9.55 5.08
C MET A 419 15.11 -8.83 3.93
N GLY A 420 15.20 -9.38 2.71
CA GLY A 420 14.34 -9.07 1.57
C GLY A 420 14.27 -7.58 1.23
N SER A 421 13.05 -7.10 1.00
CA SER A 421 12.74 -5.72 0.62
C SER A 421 12.25 -4.86 1.79
N HIS A 422 12.60 -5.23 3.04
CA HIS A 422 12.21 -4.46 4.23
C HIS A 422 12.56 -2.97 4.15
N ILE A 423 11.73 -2.12 4.78
CA ILE A 423 11.83 -0.65 4.78
C ILE A 423 13.26 -0.14 5.07
N ARG A 424 13.59 1.03 4.48
CA ARG A 424 14.95 1.50 4.17
C ARG A 424 15.62 0.67 3.09
N TYR A 425 14.90 0.51 1.98
CA TYR A 425 15.25 -0.35 0.85
C TYR A 425 16.69 -0.18 0.35
N CYS A 426 17.23 1.04 0.37
CA CYS A 426 18.59 1.29 -0.10
C CYS A 426 19.65 0.52 0.72
N ASP A 427 19.39 0.24 2.00
CA ASP A 427 20.29 -0.56 2.84
C ASP A 427 20.32 -2.03 2.42
N ARG A 428 19.26 -2.51 1.75
CA ARG A 428 19.20 -3.85 1.13
C ARG A 428 20.06 -3.94 -0.13
N THR A 429 20.44 -2.82 -0.71
CA THR A 429 21.31 -2.76 -1.91
C THR A 429 22.78 -2.63 -1.55
N LYS A 430 23.11 -1.96 -0.43
CA LYS A 430 24.48 -1.55 -0.05
C LYS A 430 25.25 -0.89 -1.20
N GLY A 431 24.57 -0.06 -1.99
CA GLY A 431 25.17 0.64 -3.11
C GLY A 431 25.41 -0.24 -4.35
N LYS A 432 24.95 -1.50 -4.37
CA LYS A 432 24.82 -2.27 -5.61
C LYS A 432 23.74 -1.62 -6.47
N ASN A 433 24.15 -0.76 -7.40
CA ASN A 433 23.22 -0.13 -8.33
C ASN A 433 22.86 -1.07 -9.47
N ILE A 434 21.63 -1.58 -9.43
CA ILE A 434 20.99 -2.21 -10.60
C ILE A 434 20.31 -1.09 -11.39
N THR A 435 20.65 -0.99 -12.68
CA THR A 435 20.06 0.00 -13.58
C THR A 435 18.84 -0.60 -14.25
N PHE A 436 17.72 0.11 -14.16
CA PHE A 436 16.50 -0.22 -14.85
C PHE A 436 16.21 0.78 -15.96
N GLU A 437 15.38 0.40 -16.92
CA GLU A 437 14.84 1.37 -17.88
C GLU A 437 14.08 2.50 -17.15
N PRO A 438 14.18 3.74 -17.63
CA PRO A 438 13.45 4.85 -17.05
C PRO A 438 11.94 4.62 -17.19
N LEU A 439 11.21 4.85 -16.10
CA LEU A 439 9.76 4.87 -16.14
C LEU A 439 9.28 6.17 -16.81
N PRO A 440 8.08 6.19 -17.43
CA PRO A 440 7.51 7.41 -17.97
C PRO A 440 7.39 8.51 -16.90
N TYR A 441 7.46 9.77 -17.31
CA TYR A 441 7.47 10.94 -16.41
C TYR A 441 6.30 11.01 -15.41
N TYR A 442 5.14 10.41 -15.70
CA TYR A 442 4.00 10.36 -14.78
C TYR A 442 4.11 9.24 -13.72
N PHE A 443 5.03 8.29 -13.90
CA PHE A 443 5.51 7.38 -12.86
C PHE A 443 6.72 8.02 -12.18
N TYR A 444 6.50 9.15 -11.48
CA TYR A 444 7.52 9.68 -10.60
C TYR A 444 7.65 8.75 -9.41
N LEU A 445 8.71 7.95 -9.42
CA LEU A 445 9.14 7.18 -8.29
C LEU A 445 10.18 7.98 -7.51
N GLU A 446 9.96 8.15 -6.22
CA GLU A 446 10.98 8.67 -5.32
C GLU A 446 12.19 7.72 -5.27
N GLN A 447 13.33 8.20 -4.78
CA GLN A 447 14.56 7.40 -4.68
C GLN A 447 14.37 6.10 -3.89
N SER A 448 13.47 6.09 -2.91
CA SER A 448 13.05 4.92 -2.15
C SER A 448 12.52 3.81 -3.07
N SER A 449 11.59 4.11 -3.97
CA SER A 449 10.99 3.10 -4.85
C SER A 449 12.00 2.51 -5.85
N LEU A 450 13.01 3.28 -6.28
CA LEU A 450 14.12 2.71 -7.06
C LEU A 450 14.93 1.69 -6.24
N CYS A 451 15.27 2.03 -5.00
CA CYS A 451 15.98 1.10 -4.12
C CYS A 451 15.16 -0.16 -3.82
N TYR A 452 13.83 -0.06 -3.76
CA TYR A 452 12.94 -1.21 -3.63
C TYR A 452 13.03 -2.14 -4.84
N ASP A 453 12.94 -1.61 -6.05
CA ASP A 453 13.11 -2.42 -7.26
C ASP A 453 14.49 -3.10 -7.32
N GLN A 454 15.53 -2.40 -6.84
CA GLN A 454 16.88 -2.96 -6.72
C GLN A 454 16.95 -4.09 -5.68
N SER A 455 16.25 -3.99 -4.55
CA SER A 455 16.20 -5.07 -3.57
C SER A 455 15.45 -6.29 -4.10
N VAL A 456 14.36 -6.09 -4.87
CA VAL A 456 13.66 -7.17 -5.58
C VAL A 456 14.60 -7.89 -6.56
N ALA A 457 15.37 -7.15 -7.36
CA ALA A 457 16.33 -7.75 -8.29
C ALA A 457 17.50 -8.46 -7.59
N LEU A 458 17.89 -8.02 -6.39
CA LEU A 458 18.84 -8.76 -5.56
C LEU A 458 18.24 -10.04 -4.98
N ALA A 459 16.95 -10.03 -4.62
CA ALA A 459 16.23 -11.23 -4.19
C ALA A 459 16.17 -12.28 -5.33
N ASP A 460 15.83 -11.87 -6.56
CA ASP A 460 15.88 -12.72 -7.77
C ASP A 460 17.29 -13.32 -7.97
N SER A 461 18.34 -12.50 -7.84
CA SER A 461 19.72 -12.99 -7.94
C SER A 461 20.11 -13.95 -6.81
N MET A 462 19.58 -13.79 -5.60
CA MET A 462 19.85 -14.68 -4.47
C MET A 462 19.16 -16.03 -4.68
N LEU A 463 17.87 -16.02 -5.07
CA LEU A 463 17.12 -17.23 -5.40
C LEU A 463 17.80 -18.05 -6.50
N LYS A 464 18.34 -17.37 -7.54
CA LYS A 464 19.16 -18.03 -8.57
C LYS A 464 20.35 -18.79 -7.99
N LYS A 465 21.04 -18.23 -6.99
CA LYS A 465 22.20 -18.87 -6.35
C LYS A 465 21.76 -20.03 -5.47
N VAL A 466 20.69 -19.87 -4.69
CA VAL A 466 20.09 -20.95 -3.89
C VAL A 466 19.69 -22.12 -4.78
N HIS A 467 18.90 -21.85 -5.83
CA HIS A 467 18.47 -22.85 -6.80
C HIS A 467 19.67 -23.57 -7.44
N LYS A 468 20.73 -22.84 -7.81
CA LYS A 468 21.94 -23.45 -8.35
C LYS A 468 22.63 -24.41 -7.35
N LEU A 469 22.66 -24.07 -6.07
CA LEU A 469 23.29 -24.91 -5.05
C LEU A 469 22.51 -26.21 -4.84
N ILE A 470 21.19 -26.10 -4.71
CA ILE A 470 20.32 -27.27 -4.44
C ILE A 470 20.12 -28.13 -5.68
N LEU A 471 20.10 -27.55 -6.89
CA LEU A 471 19.99 -28.33 -8.13
C LEU A 471 21.16 -29.30 -8.31
N ASN A 472 22.32 -29.03 -7.68
CA ASN A 472 23.46 -29.95 -7.70
C ASN A 472 23.33 -31.09 -6.67
N GLN A 473 22.31 -31.06 -5.80
CA GLN A 473 22.04 -32.13 -4.85
C GLN A 473 21.17 -33.19 -5.52
N PRO A 474 21.57 -34.47 -5.52
CA PRO A 474 20.81 -35.54 -6.18
C PRO A 474 19.44 -35.77 -5.53
N THR A 475 19.27 -35.35 -4.28
CA THR A 475 18.06 -35.47 -3.47
C THR A 475 17.11 -34.29 -3.63
N PHE A 476 17.46 -33.25 -4.42
CA PHE A 476 16.62 -32.06 -4.58
C PHE A 476 15.22 -32.41 -5.07
N SER A 477 14.24 -32.04 -4.26
CA SER A 477 12.81 -32.27 -4.51
C SER A 477 12.06 -30.97 -4.74
N THR A 478 12.21 -29.97 -3.86
CA THR A 478 11.41 -28.74 -3.96
C THR A 478 12.12 -27.51 -3.41
N LEU A 479 11.93 -26.37 -4.10
CA LEU A 479 12.24 -25.03 -3.60
C LEU A 479 10.96 -24.21 -3.59
N PHE A 480 10.58 -23.72 -2.42
CA PHE A 480 9.48 -22.79 -2.23
C PHE A 480 10.02 -21.37 -2.06
N PHE A 481 9.36 -20.39 -2.66
CA PHE A 481 9.56 -18.99 -2.35
C PHE A 481 8.22 -18.31 -2.11
N ILE A 482 8.07 -17.76 -0.90
CA ILE A 482 6.89 -16.98 -0.53
C ILE A 482 7.31 -15.90 0.48
N PRO A 483 6.99 -14.62 0.22
CA PRO A 483 7.16 -13.57 1.22
C PRO A 483 6.15 -13.69 2.35
N ASP A 484 6.49 -13.12 3.49
CA ASP A 484 5.56 -12.90 4.59
C ASP A 484 4.41 -11.96 4.20
N HIS A 485 4.72 -10.78 3.65
CA HIS A 485 3.78 -9.79 3.16
C HIS A 485 4.38 -8.94 2.04
N GLY A 486 3.56 -8.05 1.46
CA GLY A 486 3.95 -7.07 0.45
C GLY A 486 4.21 -5.68 1.04
N GLU A 487 4.24 -4.67 0.19
CA GLU A 487 4.48 -3.28 0.59
C GLU A 487 3.90 -2.30 -0.44
N ASP A 488 3.29 -1.20 0.02
CA ASP A 488 2.83 -0.11 -0.85
C ASP A 488 3.88 1.00 -0.93
N VAL A 489 4.80 0.77 -1.86
CA VAL A 489 5.95 1.62 -2.15
C VAL A 489 5.54 2.84 -2.99
N VAL A 490 4.48 2.72 -3.80
CA VAL A 490 4.05 3.78 -4.72
C VAL A 490 3.30 4.87 -3.97
N ALA A 491 2.41 4.51 -3.04
CA ALA A 491 1.73 5.48 -2.19
C ALA A 491 2.60 5.95 -1.01
N GLY A 492 3.78 5.34 -0.80
CA GLY A 492 4.69 5.66 0.30
C GLY A 492 4.12 5.29 1.67
N LEU A 493 3.27 4.26 1.71
CA LEU A 493 2.59 3.81 2.93
C LEU A 493 3.33 2.65 3.62
N GLY A 494 4.29 2.03 2.94
CA GLY A 494 4.99 0.87 3.47
C GLY A 494 4.00 -0.27 3.67
N HIS A 495 3.97 -0.84 4.86
CA HIS A 495 3.07 -1.92 5.26
C HIS A 495 2.18 -1.53 6.46
N ASP A 496 1.91 -0.23 6.64
CA ASP A 496 1.05 0.30 7.71
C ASP A 496 -0.37 -0.28 7.64
N ALA A 497 -0.66 -1.22 8.54
CA ALA A 497 -1.95 -1.91 8.65
C ALA A 497 -3.15 -0.95 8.79
N LYS A 498 -2.96 0.23 9.39
CA LYS A 498 -4.06 1.21 9.58
C LYS A 498 -4.42 1.95 8.30
N ARG A 499 -3.47 1.99 7.37
CA ARG A 499 -3.62 2.59 6.04
C ARG A 499 -3.53 1.50 4.98
N PHE A 500 -4.21 0.38 5.26
CA PHE A 500 -4.23 -0.81 4.45
C PHE A 500 -4.50 -0.50 2.97
N THR A 501 -3.67 -1.10 2.11
CA THR A 501 -3.85 -1.13 0.66
C THR A 501 -3.47 -2.51 0.14
N GLU A 502 -3.97 -2.86 -1.03
CA GLU A 502 -3.76 -4.17 -1.65
C GLU A 502 -2.29 -4.58 -1.88
N PRO A 503 -1.39 -3.70 -2.33
CA PRO A 503 0.01 -4.09 -2.56
C PRO A 503 0.72 -4.60 -1.30
N MET A 504 0.20 -4.27 -0.11
CA MET A 504 0.72 -4.73 1.18
C MET A 504 0.45 -6.22 1.45
N VAL A 505 -0.52 -6.83 0.77
CA VAL A 505 -0.87 -8.25 0.95
C VAL A 505 -0.77 -9.09 -0.32
N GLU A 506 -0.70 -8.47 -1.49
CA GLU A 506 -0.50 -9.19 -2.75
C GLU A 506 0.97 -9.59 -2.95
N ILE A 507 1.25 -10.86 -2.65
CA ILE A 507 2.59 -11.45 -2.64
C ILE A 507 2.75 -12.51 -3.74
N PRO A 508 3.98 -12.76 -4.22
CA PRO A 508 4.26 -13.89 -5.09
C PRO A 508 4.33 -15.21 -4.30
N PHE A 509 3.96 -16.31 -4.95
CA PHE A 509 4.24 -17.66 -4.48
C PHE A 509 4.75 -18.49 -5.65
N LEU A 510 5.95 -19.03 -5.49
CA LEU A 510 6.69 -19.72 -6.54
C LEU A 510 7.21 -21.07 -6.04
N ILE A 511 7.10 -22.10 -6.87
CA ILE A 511 7.64 -23.44 -6.60
C ILE A 511 8.53 -23.89 -7.76
N TRP A 512 9.76 -24.29 -7.46
CA TRP A 512 10.62 -25.03 -8.39
C TRP A 512 10.70 -26.49 -7.95
N THR A 513 10.50 -27.40 -8.90
CA THR A 513 10.52 -28.85 -8.68
C THR A 513 11.86 -29.44 -9.11
N GLY A 514 12.34 -30.40 -8.32
CA GLY A 514 13.62 -31.06 -8.51
C GLY A 514 13.50 -32.45 -9.15
N HIS A 515 14.58 -33.22 -9.08
CA HIS A 515 14.69 -34.53 -9.71
C HIS A 515 13.82 -35.60 -9.05
N THR A 516 13.53 -35.43 -7.76
CA THR A 516 12.80 -36.40 -6.93
C THR A 516 11.34 -36.01 -6.67
N PHE A 517 10.87 -34.94 -7.33
CA PHE A 517 9.50 -34.44 -7.17
C PHE A 517 8.47 -35.33 -7.86
N ASP A 518 7.26 -35.40 -7.29
CA ASP A 518 6.16 -36.20 -7.84
C ASP A 518 5.48 -35.46 -9.01
N ASP A 519 5.44 -36.09 -10.19
CA ASP A 519 4.85 -35.52 -11.41
C ASP A 519 3.32 -35.33 -11.31
N ASN A 520 2.60 -36.19 -10.59
CA ASN A 520 1.16 -36.01 -10.39
C ASN A 520 0.88 -34.79 -9.51
N LYS A 521 1.65 -34.62 -8.42
CA LYS A 521 1.56 -33.40 -7.59
C LYS A 521 1.91 -32.16 -8.38
N ARG A 522 2.92 -32.24 -9.26
CA ARG A 522 3.27 -31.14 -10.16
C ARG A 522 2.07 -30.75 -11.03
N SER A 523 1.40 -31.71 -11.66
CA SER A 523 0.20 -31.43 -12.46
C SER A 523 -0.92 -30.79 -11.64
N ILE A 524 -1.17 -31.26 -10.42
CA ILE A 524 -2.19 -30.66 -9.53
C ILE A 524 -1.82 -29.22 -9.17
N LEU A 525 -0.56 -28.94 -8.83
CA LEU A 525 -0.09 -27.59 -8.55
C LEU A 525 -0.25 -26.67 -9.76
N GLU A 526 0.12 -27.15 -10.96
CA GLU A 526 -0.06 -26.43 -12.23
C GLU A 526 -1.54 -26.12 -12.52
N GLU A 527 -2.45 -27.05 -12.26
CA GLU A 527 -3.91 -26.85 -12.35
C GLU A 527 -4.44 -25.83 -11.33
N ASN A 528 -3.81 -25.74 -10.16
CA ASN A 528 -4.22 -24.85 -9.07
C ASN A 528 -3.58 -23.44 -9.13
N THR A 529 -2.69 -23.14 -10.09
CA THR A 529 -2.00 -21.84 -10.23
C THR A 529 -2.92 -20.61 -10.25
N ASN A 530 -4.14 -20.77 -10.75
CA ASN A 530 -5.14 -19.69 -10.83
C ASN A 530 -6.12 -19.67 -9.66
N LYS A 531 -6.00 -20.57 -8.66
CA LYS A 531 -6.87 -20.55 -7.48
C LYS A 531 -6.33 -19.56 -6.44
N VAL A 532 -7.24 -19.01 -5.63
CA VAL A 532 -6.88 -18.13 -4.51
C VAL A 532 -6.13 -18.92 -3.45
N PHE A 533 -5.02 -18.38 -2.96
CA PHE A 533 -4.21 -18.95 -1.89
C PHE A 533 -3.85 -17.86 -0.89
N THR A 534 -3.97 -18.15 0.41
CA THR A 534 -3.51 -17.28 1.48
C THR A 534 -2.36 -17.97 2.21
N ASN A 535 -1.30 -17.24 2.56
CA ASN A 535 -0.06 -17.87 3.05
C ASN A 535 -0.17 -18.50 4.45
N ASP A 536 -1.26 -18.28 5.18
CA ASP A 536 -1.65 -19.07 6.35
C ASP A 536 -1.98 -20.54 6.03
N LEU A 537 -2.21 -20.89 4.76
CA LEU A 537 -2.39 -22.28 4.30
C LEU A 537 -1.07 -22.98 3.96
N LEU A 538 0.07 -22.32 4.19
CA LEU A 538 1.39 -22.86 3.89
C LEU A 538 1.70 -24.12 4.72
N TYR A 539 1.21 -24.20 5.96
CA TYR A 539 1.35 -25.39 6.81
C TYR A 539 0.79 -26.66 6.14
N ASP A 540 -0.48 -26.64 5.76
CA ASP A 540 -1.14 -27.77 5.10
C ASP A 540 -0.47 -28.10 3.75
N SER A 541 -0.19 -27.06 2.97
CA SER A 541 0.39 -27.21 1.63
C SER A 541 1.81 -27.75 1.65
N ILE A 542 2.67 -27.30 2.56
CA ILE A 542 4.03 -27.83 2.65
C ILE A 542 3.99 -29.29 3.09
N LEU A 543 3.23 -29.63 4.14
CA LEU A 543 3.13 -31.02 4.62
C LEU A 543 2.60 -31.96 3.52
N GLY A 544 1.58 -31.53 2.78
CA GLY A 544 1.07 -32.24 1.61
C GLY A 544 2.15 -32.43 0.55
N ILE A 545 2.86 -31.37 0.18
CA ILE A 545 3.90 -31.41 -0.87
C ILE A 545 5.08 -32.31 -0.48
N VAL A 546 5.52 -32.28 0.79
CA VAL A 546 6.66 -33.07 1.29
C VAL A 546 6.30 -34.51 1.69
N ASP A 547 5.09 -34.99 1.36
CA ASP A 547 4.61 -36.35 1.62
C ASP A 547 4.46 -36.70 3.12
N VAL A 548 4.15 -35.72 3.97
CA VAL A 548 3.90 -35.95 5.40
C VAL A 548 2.41 -36.16 5.65
N SER A 549 2.07 -37.29 6.28
CA SER A 549 0.72 -37.62 6.75
C SER A 549 0.63 -37.41 8.26
N THR A 550 -0.35 -36.61 8.69
CA THR A 550 -0.61 -36.26 10.09
C THR A 550 -2.12 -36.00 10.29
N ASN A 551 -2.60 -36.06 11.53
CA ASN A 551 -3.97 -35.71 11.89
C ASN A 551 -4.23 -34.20 12.02
N THR A 552 -3.17 -33.39 11.87
CA THR A 552 -3.24 -31.93 12.01
C THR A 552 -3.55 -31.20 10.70
N THR A 553 -3.51 -31.88 9.55
CA THR A 553 -3.72 -31.26 8.23
C THR A 553 -5.14 -31.42 7.72
N GLN A 554 -5.57 -30.48 6.88
CA GLN A 554 -6.83 -30.52 6.15
C GLN A 554 -6.57 -30.51 4.63
N ASN A 555 -6.92 -31.59 3.94
CA ASN A 555 -6.70 -31.74 2.49
C ASN A 555 -7.38 -30.66 1.63
N THR A 556 -8.36 -29.93 2.17
CA THR A 556 -9.01 -28.79 1.50
C THR A 556 -8.14 -27.54 1.48
N PHE A 557 -7.14 -27.44 2.36
CA PHE A 557 -6.17 -26.34 2.47
C PHE A 557 -4.80 -26.66 1.89
N ASP A 558 -4.53 -27.92 1.54
CA ASP A 558 -3.32 -28.34 0.83
C ASP A 558 -3.45 -28.07 -0.68
N ILE A 559 -2.69 -27.12 -1.22
CA ILE A 559 -2.72 -26.75 -2.65
C ILE A 559 -2.19 -27.84 -3.60
N SER A 560 -1.51 -28.87 -3.08
CA SER A 560 -1.08 -30.04 -3.84
C SER A 560 -2.11 -31.18 -3.87
N SER A 561 -3.23 -31.02 -3.17
CA SER A 561 -4.34 -31.96 -3.15
C SER A 561 -5.36 -31.65 -4.25
N SER A 562 -5.91 -32.69 -4.88
CA SER A 562 -7.03 -32.56 -5.81
C SER A 562 -8.30 -32.01 -5.14
N SER A 563 -8.39 -32.10 -3.81
CA SER A 563 -9.50 -31.58 -3.01
C SER A 563 -9.31 -30.12 -2.57
N TYR A 564 -8.21 -29.48 -2.97
CA TYR A 564 -7.92 -28.09 -2.63
C TYR A 564 -9.05 -27.15 -3.05
N SER A 565 -9.56 -26.39 -2.08
CA SER A 565 -10.67 -25.47 -2.30
C SER A 565 -10.65 -24.33 -1.28
N LEU A 566 -10.21 -23.15 -1.71
CA LEU A 566 -10.48 -21.88 -1.05
C LEU A 566 -11.23 -20.97 -2.05
N PRO A 567 -12.56 -20.92 -2.01
CA PRO A 567 -13.33 -20.01 -2.86
C PRO A 567 -13.00 -18.54 -2.55
N LEU A 568 -12.96 -17.69 -3.58
CA LEU A 568 -12.63 -16.27 -3.45
C LEU A 568 -13.54 -15.54 -2.45
N GLU A 569 -14.81 -15.94 -2.37
CA GLU A 569 -15.81 -15.35 -1.46
C GLU A 569 -15.56 -15.69 0.01
N GLN A 570 -14.78 -16.74 0.28
CA GLN A 570 -14.41 -17.19 1.62
C GLN A 570 -13.00 -16.77 2.01
N ALA A 571 -12.19 -16.30 1.06
CA ALA A 571 -10.80 -15.97 1.28
C ALA A 571 -10.65 -14.65 2.02
N LEU A 572 -9.79 -14.63 3.05
CA LEU A 572 -9.63 -13.51 3.98
C LEU A 572 -8.17 -13.06 4.09
N THR A 573 -7.97 -11.81 4.50
CA THR A 573 -6.70 -11.22 4.92
C THR A 573 -6.94 -10.30 6.12
N MET A 574 -5.87 -9.70 6.64
CA MET A 574 -5.89 -8.92 7.88
C MET A 574 -6.52 -9.70 9.04
N HIS A 575 -6.06 -10.94 9.24
CA HIS A 575 -6.54 -11.82 10.31
C HIS A 575 -8.07 -12.03 10.31
N GLY A 576 -8.63 -12.19 9.12
CA GLY A 576 -10.07 -12.41 8.95
C GLY A 576 -10.92 -11.14 8.87
N GLU A 577 -10.33 -9.95 9.01
CA GLU A 577 -11.09 -8.68 8.98
C GLU A 577 -11.44 -8.21 7.56
N VAL A 578 -10.62 -8.54 6.56
CA VAL A 578 -10.79 -8.05 5.19
C VAL A 578 -11.01 -9.22 4.22
N PRO A 579 -12.18 -9.30 3.56
CA PRO A 579 -12.41 -10.26 2.48
C PRO A 579 -11.57 -9.94 1.25
N ILE A 580 -10.90 -10.93 0.65
CA ILE A 580 -10.07 -10.74 -0.54
C ILE A 580 -10.91 -10.26 -1.75
N GLN A 581 -12.16 -10.69 -1.85
CA GLN A 581 -13.09 -10.20 -2.89
C GLN A 581 -13.42 -8.71 -2.80
N ALA A 582 -13.16 -8.07 -1.65
CA ALA A 582 -13.41 -6.65 -1.43
C ALA A 582 -12.19 -5.78 -1.80
N LEU A 583 -11.09 -6.39 -2.22
CA LEU A 583 -9.93 -5.71 -2.78
C LEU A 583 -10.28 -5.17 -4.18
N GLU A 584 -9.95 -3.92 -4.48
CA GLU A 584 -10.20 -3.23 -5.75
C GLU A 584 -9.73 -4.03 -6.96
N THR A 585 -8.52 -4.59 -6.93
CA THR A 585 -7.98 -5.41 -8.03
C THR A 585 -8.82 -6.66 -8.26
N GLN A 586 -9.34 -7.27 -7.19
CA GLN A 586 -10.22 -8.44 -7.29
C GLN A 586 -11.63 -8.05 -7.75
N MET A 587 -12.17 -6.94 -7.25
CA MET A 587 -13.43 -6.39 -7.72
C MET A 587 -13.37 -6.10 -9.21
N ALA A 588 -12.29 -5.46 -9.68
CA ALA A 588 -12.07 -5.18 -11.10
C ALA A 588 -12.00 -6.47 -11.93
N ARG A 589 -11.20 -7.46 -11.51
CA ARG A 589 -11.09 -8.76 -12.19
C ARG A 589 -12.41 -9.51 -12.25
N SER A 590 -13.16 -9.53 -11.16
CA SER A 590 -14.48 -10.16 -11.09
C SER A 590 -15.45 -9.47 -12.06
N ASN A 591 -15.53 -8.14 -12.01
CA ASN A 591 -16.35 -7.34 -12.90
C ASN A 591 -16.03 -7.57 -14.39
N LEU A 592 -14.74 -7.71 -14.73
CA LEU A 592 -14.29 -8.03 -16.09
C LEU A 592 -14.60 -9.47 -16.51
N THR A 593 -14.57 -10.41 -15.57
CA THR A 593 -14.95 -11.82 -15.81
C THR A 593 -16.45 -11.94 -16.09
N GLU A 594 -17.27 -11.23 -15.32
CA GLU A 594 -18.73 -11.17 -15.54
C GLU A 594 -19.10 -10.39 -16.82
N ASN A 595 -18.26 -9.43 -17.23
CA ASN A 595 -18.52 -8.55 -18.36
C ASN A 595 -17.32 -8.53 -19.33
N PRO A 596 -17.02 -9.65 -20.04
CA PRO A 596 -15.83 -9.77 -20.90
C PRO A 596 -15.87 -8.86 -22.14
N SER A 597 -16.99 -8.18 -22.39
CA SER A 597 -17.17 -7.15 -23.40
C SER A 597 -16.63 -5.77 -23.01
N LEU A 598 -16.32 -5.54 -21.73
CA LEU A 598 -15.70 -4.30 -21.27
C LEU A 598 -14.32 -4.13 -21.90
N MET A 599 -14.00 -2.89 -22.24
CA MET A 599 -12.80 -2.47 -22.95
C MET A 599 -12.22 -1.25 -22.25
N ALA A 600 -10.91 -1.21 -22.02
CA ALA A 600 -10.28 0.00 -21.49
C ALA A 600 -10.10 1.04 -22.62
N HIS A 601 -10.37 2.29 -22.34
CA HIS A 601 -10.32 3.46 -23.22
C HIS A 601 -8.99 4.17 -23.06
N ARG A 602 -8.60 4.93 -24.08
CA ARG A 602 -7.46 5.85 -24.05
C ARG A 602 -6.20 5.19 -23.51
N VAL A 603 -5.95 3.96 -23.93
CA VAL A 603 -4.75 3.19 -23.60
C VAL A 603 -3.59 3.69 -24.45
N ASN A 604 -3.28 4.99 -24.32
CA ASN A 604 -2.41 5.74 -25.21
C ASN A 604 -0.92 5.65 -24.82
N THR A 605 -0.60 4.88 -23.80
CA THR A 605 0.77 4.71 -23.31
C THR A 605 1.04 3.26 -22.96
N ILE A 606 2.31 2.82 -23.08
CA ILE A 606 2.74 1.50 -22.61
C ILE A 606 2.41 1.31 -21.11
N GLY A 607 2.45 2.38 -20.30
CA GLY A 607 2.11 2.29 -18.89
C GLY A 607 0.64 1.95 -18.66
N MET A 608 -0.26 2.55 -19.43
CA MET A 608 -1.69 2.22 -19.35
C MET A 608 -1.95 0.81 -19.89
N LEU A 609 -1.32 0.45 -21.02
CA LEU A 609 -1.39 -0.89 -21.62
C LEU A 609 -1.05 -1.99 -20.62
N ASP A 610 0.00 -1.76 -19.85
CA ASP A 610 0.48 -2.65 -18.79
C ASP A 610 -0.51 -2.71 -17.61
N SER A 611 -0.97 -1.56 -17.11
CA SER A 611 -1.94 -1.50 -16.01
C SER A 611 -3.25 -2.21 -16.36
N VAL A 612 -3.83 -1.96 -17.54
CA VAL A 612 -5.09 -2.60 -17.94
C VAL A 612 -4.90 -4.09 -18.19
N SER A 613 -3.71 -4.52 -18.65
CA SER A 613 -3.35 -5.93 -18.76
C SER A 613 -3.29 -6.61 -17.38
N ARG A 614 -2.70 -5.97 -16.35
CA ARG A 614 -2.61 -6.53 -14.98
C ARG A 614 -3.96 -6.68 -14.29
N VAL A 615 -4.86 -5.73 -14.54
CA VAL A 615 -6.24 -5.76 -14.04
C VAL A 615 -7.07 -6.84 -14.77
N GLY A 616 -6.68 -7.24 -15.98
CA GLY A 616 -7.30 -8.35 -16.72
C GLY A 616 -8.19 -7.91 -17.89
N PHE A 617 -8.05 -6.68 -18.39
CA PHE A 617 -8.75 -6.28 -19.61
C PHE A 617 -8.25 -7.10 -20.80
N LYS A 618 -9.20 -7.60 -21.59
CA LYS A 618 -8.94 -8.34 -22.83
C LYS A 618 -9.07 -7.48 -24.08
N ARG A 619 -9.56 -6.26 -23.93
CA ARG A 619 -9.94 -5.35 -25.02
C ARG A 619 -9.50 -3.94 -24.67
N ILE A 620 -8.93 -3.22 -25.64
CA ILE A 620 -8.50 -1.83 -25.46
C ILE A 620 -8.87 -0.95 -26.64
N GLU A 621 -9.02 0.34 -26.36
CA GLU A 621 -9.08 1.43 -27.31
C GLU A 621 -7.83 2.31 -27.17
N VAL A 622 -7.32 2.76 -28.31
CA VAL A 622 -6.09 3.53 -28.46
C VAL A 622 -6.34 4.66 -29.46
N ASP A 623 -6.09 5.90 -29.02
CA ASP A 623 -6.16 7.06 -29.88
C ASP A 623 -4.94 7.07 -30.83
N ILE A 624 -5.20 7.34 -32.11
CA ILE A 624 -4.17 7.44 -33.15
C ILE A 624 -4.22 8.81 -33.81
N TRP A 625 -3.05 9.45 -33.86
CA TRP A 625 -2.81 10.70 -34.57
C TRP A 625 -1.81 10.50 -35.70
N ILE A 626 -2.16 10.92 -36.91
CA ILE A 626 -1.23 10.98 -38.04
C ILE A 626 -0.39 12.25 -37.91
N ASN A 627 0.93 12.11 -37.75
CA ASN A 627 1.83 13.25 -37.72
C ASN A 627 1.90 13.93 -39.10
N GLU A 628 1.59 15.22 -39.18
CA GLU A 628 1.47 15.93 -40.46
C GLU A 628 2.80 16.00 -41.24
N THR A 629 3.93 16.10 -40.55
CA THR A 629 5.26 16.23 -41.16
C THR A 629 5.81 14.88 -41.62
N THR A 630 5.73 13.86 -40.76
CA THR A 630 6.36 12.55 -41.00
C THR A 630 5.40 11.52 -41.60
N GLN A 631 4.09 11.82 -41.61
CA GLN A 631 2.99 10.92 -41.99
C GLN A 631 2.94 9.62 -41.17
N ARG A 632 3.66 9.53 -40.05
CA ARG A 632 3.68 8.34 -39.19
C ARG A 632 2.44 8.26 -38.30
N LEU A 633 1.97 7.04 -38.06
CA LEU A 633 0.95 6.74 -37.06
C LEU A 633 1.55 6.85 -35.66
N MET A 634 1.10 7.84 -34.89
CA MET A 634 1.52 8.11 -33.52
C MET A 634 0.39 7.81 -32.54
N VAL A 635 0.71 7.31 -31.36
CA VAL A 635 -0.28 7.07 -30.31
C VAL A 635 -0.56 8.37 -29.54
N GLY A 636 -1.82 8.75 -29.44
CA GLY A 636 -2.29 9.95 -28.76
C GLY A 636 -3.47 10.60 -29.47
N HIS A 637 -4.15 11.50 -28.76
CA HIS A 637 -5.41 12.10 -29.20
C HIS A 637 -5.21 13.33 -30.10
N ASP A 638 -4.16 14.12 -29.84
CA ASP A 638 -3.84 15.36 -30.54
C ASP A 638 -2.34 15.67 -30.39
N PRO A 639 -1.78 16.66 -31.12
CA PRO A 639 -0.35 16.96 -31.06
C PRO A 639 0.19 17.26 -29.66
N GLY A 640 -0.63 17.78 -28.73
CA GLY A 640 -0.25 18.08 -27.36
C GLY A 640 -0.30 16.88 -26.41
N THR A 641 -0.99 15.81 -26.81
CA THR A 641 -1.20 14.59 -26.00
C THR A 641 -0.56 13.34 -26.60
N LEU A 642 0.33 13.51 -27.59
CA LEU A 642 1.12 12.41 -28.14
C LEU A 642 2.00 11.80 -27.06
N SER A 643 2.00 10.46 -26.96
CA SER A 643 2.88 9.73 -26.04
C SER A 643 4.35 9.76 -26.47
N GLY A 644 4.64 10.31 -27.66
CA GLY A 644 5.94 10.25 -28.32
C GLY A 644 6.24 8.91 -29.00
N GLN A 645 5.30 7.95 -28.98
CA GLN A 645 5.50 6.61 -29.51
C GLN A 645 4.75 6.39 -30.82
N SER A 646 5.37 5.67 -31.76
CA SER A 646 4.69 5.19 -32.95
C SER A 646 3.77 4.03 -32.62
N LEU A 647 2.73 3.82 -33.44
CA LEU A 647 1.85 2.65 -33.33
C LEU A 647 2.64 1.34 -33.40
N ALA A 648 3.67 1.27 -34.24
CA ALA A 648 4.55 0.11 -34.34
C ALA A 648 5.21 -0.24 -33.00
N ARG A 649 5.79 0.76 -32.31
CA ARG A 649 6.42 0.55 -31.00
C ARG A 649 5.40 0.17 -29.94
N PHE A 650 4.19 0.73 -29.99
CA PHE A 650 3.11 0.34 -29.09
C PHE A 650 2.72 -1.14 -29.27
N LEU A 651 2.61 -1.59 -30.53
CA LEU A 651 2.27 -2.98 -30.87
C LEU A 651 3.35 -3.99 -30.46
N GLU A 652 4.62 -3.59 -30.39
CA GLU A 652 5.68 -4.45 -29.83
C GLU A 652 5.42 -4.81 -28.35
N PHE A 653 4.85 -3.90 -27.56
CA PHE A 653 4.51 -4.17 -26.15
C PHE A 653 3.14 -4.82 -25.98
N GLU A 654 2.21 -4.53 -26.89
CA GLU A 654 0.91 -5.17 -26.97
C GLU A 654 1.09 -6.66 -27.30
N SER A 655 1.88 -7.00 -28.33
CA SER A 655 2.32 -8.36 -28.66
C SER A 655 1.21 -9.43 -28.61
N GLY A 656 -0.01 -9.07 -29.01
CA GLY A 656 -1.17 -9.98 -29.01
C GLY A 656 -1.78 -10.25 -27.63
N LYS A 657 -1.47 -9.45 -26.61
CA LYS A 657 -2.06 -9.54 -25.26
C LYS A 657 -3.56 -9.29 -25.25
N PHE A 658 -4.07 -8.53 -26.23
CA PHE A 658 -5.47 -8.13 -26.29
C PHE A 658 -6.20 -8.79 -27.46
N GLU A 659 -7.36 -9.36 -27.15
CA GLU A 659 -8.27 -10.00 -28.10
C GLU A 659 -8.86 -9.00 -29.09
N VAL A 660 -8.97 -7.72 -28.70
CA VAL A 660 -9.52 -6.65 -29.53
C VAL A 660 -8.77 -5.34 -29.33
N LEU A 661 -8.40 -4.71 -30.44
CA LEU A 661 -7.84 -3.36 -30.51
C LEU A 661 -8.81 -2.42 -31.21
N TRP A 662 -9.20 -1.33 -30.58
CA TRP A 662 -9.93 -0.25 -31.22
C TRP A 662 -8.97 0.90 -31.48
N PHE A 663 -8.78 1.24 -32.74
CA PHE A 663 -7.95 2.37 -33.16
C PHE A 663 -8.85 3.55 -33.52
N ASP A 664 -8.88 4.57 -32.67
CA ASP A 664 -9.60 5.81 -32.91
C ASP A 664 -8.69 6.82 -33.63
N ILE A 665 -8.79 6.86 -34.96
CA ILE A 665 -7.93 7.68 -35.80
C ILE A 665 -8.47 9.11 -35.91
N LYS A 666 -7.90 10.05 -35.15
CA LYS A 666 -8.47 11.39 -34.91
C LYS A 666 -8.42 12.36 -36.07
N ASN A 667 -7.46 12.22 -36.97
CA ASN A 667 -7.22 13.17 -38.07
C ASN A 667 -7.06 12.48 -39.44
N LEU A 668 -7.77 11.37 -39.66
CA LEU A 668 -7.81 10.74 -40.99
C LEU A 668 -8.47 11.67 -42.01
N SER A 669 -7.84 11.83 -43.16
CA SER A 669 -8.30 12.67 -44.27
C SER A 669 -8.02 12.00 -45.61
N THR A 670 -8.65 12.48 -46.67
CA THR A 670 -8.41 12.00 -48.04
C THR A 670 -6.94 12.07 -48.45
N SER A 671 -6.21 13.10 -48.01
CA SER A 671 -4.81 13.29 -48.40
C SER A 671 -3.85 12.32 -47.72
N ASN A 672 -4.12 11.90 -46.48
CA ASN A 672 -3.25 11.00 -45.72
C ASN A 672 -3.69 9.52 -45.77
N LEU A 673 -4.92 9.22 -46.21
CA LEU A 673 -5.47 7.87 -46.30
C LEU A 673 -4.54 6.86 -47.02
N PRO A 674 -3.92 7.17 -48.17
CA PRO A 674 -3.01 6.21 -48.83
C PRO A 674 -1.80 5.82 -47.96
N SER A 675 -1.25 6.79 -47.21
CA SER A 675 -0.13 6.54 -46.28
C SER A 675 -0.57 5.68 -45.09
N VAL A 676 -1.76 5.92 -44.56
CA VAL A 676 -2.34 5.15 -43.46
C VAL A 676 -2.57 3.69 -43.88
N ILE A 677 -3.17 3.48 -45.06
CA ILE A 677 -3.37 2.13 -45.62
C ILE A 677 -2.04 1.40 -45.74
N HIS A 678 -1.02 2.04 -46.32
CA HIS A 678 0.29 1.41 -46.49
C HIS A 678 0.92 0.99 -45.14
N GLN A 679 0.82 1.84 -44.12
CA GLN A 679 1.35 1.52 -42.79
C GLN A 679 0.54 0.42 -42.09
N LEU A 680 -0.78 0.44 -42.16
CA LEU A 680 -1.64 -0.60 -41.59
C LEU A 680 -1.38 -1.97 -42.21
N GLU A 681 -1.26 -2.03 -43.55
CA GLU A 681 -0.93 -3.29 -44.25
C GLU A 681 0.48 -3.80 -43.91
N SER A 682 1.42 -2.91 -43.61
CA SER A 682 2.76 -3.30 -43.15
C SER A 682 2.72 -3.87 -41.73
N LEU A 683 1.93 -3.27 -40.84
CA LEU A 683 1.77 -3.73 -39.45
C LEU A 683 0.97 -5.02 -39.36
N GLU A 684 -0.02 -5.21 -40.24
CA GLU A 684 -0.80 -6.45 -40.35
C GLU A 684 0.09 -7.69 -40.52
N GLN A 685 1.12 -7.59 -41.38
CA GLN A 685 2.06 -8.69 -41.63
C GLN A 685 2.86 -9.11 -40.38
N LEU A 686 2.97 -8.23 -39.39
CA LEU A 686 3.76 -8.44 -38.18
C LEU A 686 2.92 -8.83 -36.96
N TYR A 687 1.68 -8.33 -36.87
CA TYR A 687 0.91 -8.34 -35.61
C TYR A 687 -0.51 -8.92 -35.71
N ASP A 688 -0.93 -9.45 -36.88
CA ASP A 688 -2.28 -10.02 -37.12
C ASP A 688 -3.37 -9.11 -36.55
N LEU A 689 -3.51 -7.93 -37.15
CA LEU A 689 -4.37 -6.86 -36.67
C LEU A 689 -5.77 -6.94 -37.26
N ARG A 690 -5.91 -7.29 -38.54
CA ARG A 690 -7.17 -7.20 -39.28
C ARG A 690 -8.28 -8.04 -38.64
N SER A 691 -7.92 -9.19 -38.06
CA SER A 691 -8.85 -10.10 -37.38
C SER A 691 -9.39 -9.55 -36.05
N ARG A 692 -8.66 -8.63 -35.42
CA ARG A 692 -8.93 -8.13 -34.05
C ARG A 692 -9.02 -6.61 -33.92
N THR A 693 -8.87 -5.86 -35.00
CA THR A 693 -8.87 -4.41 -34.98
C THR A 693 -10.18 -3.80 -35.49
N LEU A 694 -10.69 -2.82 -34.76
CA LEU A 694 -11.74 -1.90 -35.19
C LEU A 694 -11.12 -0.53 -35.51
N LEU A 695 -11.33 0.00 -36.71
CA LEU A 695 -10.83 1.32 -37.12
C LEU A 695 -11.95 2.35 -37.05
N GLU A 696 -11.95 3.21 -36.04
CA GLU A 696 -12.82 4.38 -36.01
C GLU A 696 -12.22 5.53 -36.80
N THR A 697 -13.07 6.24 -37.56
CA THR A 697 -12.63 7.38 -38.35
C THR A 697 -13.61 8.57 -38.36
N PRO A 698 -13.11 9.82 -38.34
CA PRO A 698 -13.88 11.03 -38.58
C PRO A 698 -14.09 11.30 -40.08
N LEU A 699 -13.43 10.55 -40.98
CA LEU A 699 -13.52 10.80 -42.42
C LEU A 699 -14.92 10.45 -42.95
N ARG A 700 -15.50 11.40 -43.67
CA ARG A 700 -16.86 11.33 -44.22
C ARG A 700 -16.90 11.07 -45.73
N SER A 701 -15.72 10.96 -46.36
CA SER A 701 -15.54 10.64 -47.79
C SER A 701 -15.85 9.16 -48.08
N ASN A 702 -16.31 8.87 -49.31
CA ASN A 702 -16.52 7.50 -49.79
C ASN A 702 -15.20 6.72 -49.95
N GLU A 703 -14.05 7.40 -49.91
CA GLU A 703 -12.73 6.76 -49.97
C GLU A 703 -12.45 5.85 -48.77
N VAL A 704 -13.16 6.02 -47.64
CA VAL A 704 -13.07 5.09 -46.49
C VAL A 704 -13.39 3.65 -46.90
N HIS A 705 -14.22 3.45 -47.93
CA HIS A 705 -14.53 2.13 -48.48
C HIS A 705 -13.27 1.34 -48.91
N GLN A 706 -12.15 2.03 -49.20
CA GLN A 706 -10.88 1.37 -49.50
C GLN A 706 -10.38 0.51 -48.32
N LEU A 707 -10.54 0.98 -47.08
CA LEU A 707 -10.19 0.22 -45.87
C LEU A 707 -11.08 -1.02 -45.73
N SER A 708 -12.40 -0.85 -45.87
CA SER A 708 -13.35 -1.96 -45.82
C SER A 708 -13.10 -2.99 -46.91
N LYS A 709 -12.75 -2.56 -48.14
CA LYS A 709 -12.41 -3.44 -49.26
C LYS A 709 -11.15 -4.27 -49.02
N LEU A 710 -10.21 -3.74 -48.23
CA LEU A 710 -9.01 -4.45 -47.78
C LEU A 710 -9.29 -5.38 -46.59
N GLY A 711 -10.55 -5.47 -46.12
CA GLY A 711 -10.97 -6.36 -45.06
C GLY A 711 -10.86 -5.79 -43.64
N TRP A 712 -10.54 -4.49 -43.49
CA TRP A 712 -10.55 -3.83 -42.19
C TRP A 712 -11.99 -3.56 -41.72
N LYS A 713 -12.28 -3.87 -40.44
CA LYS A 713 -13.53 -3.44 -39.82
C LYS A 713 -13.48 -1.95 -39.51
N THR A 714 -14.39 -1.17 -40.08
CA THR A 714 -14.47 0.29 -39.90
C THR A 714 -15.68 0.69 -39.06
N SER A 715 -15.49 1.67 -38.18
CA SER A 715 -16.54 2.27 -37.35
C SER A 715 -16.77 3.73 -37.71
N TYR A 716 -18.05 4.10 -37.82
CA TYR A 716 -18.46 5.49 -37.97
C TYR A 716 -18.82 6.10 -36.61
N TYR A 717 -18.11 7.15 -36.20
CA TYR A 717 -18.44 7.89 -34.99
C TYR A 717 -19.65 8.81 -35.16
N LEU A 718 -20.69 8.61 -34.34
CA LEU A 718 -21.85 9.48 -34.29
C LEU A 718 -21.53 10.81 -33.55
N PRO A 719 -21.80 11.97 -34.15
CA PRO A 719 -21.44 13.26 -33.57
C PRO A 719 -22.31 13.61 -32.36
N THR A 720 -21.83 13.31 -31.15
CA THR A 720 -22.58 13.45 -29.88
C THR A 720 -23.27 14.81 -29.72
N LYS A 721 -22.53 15.92 -29.81
CA LYS A 721 -23.09 17.28 -29.60
C LYS A 721 -24.21 17.64 -30.60
N LYS A 722 -24.08 17.18 -31.85
CA LYS A 722 -25.06 17.47 -32.90
C LYS A 722 -26.37 16.71 -32.63
N LEU A 723 -26.25 15.42 -32.28
CA LEU A 723 -27.41 14.56 -32.09
C LEU A 723 -28.14 14.84 -30.78
N THR A 724 -27.44 15.16 -29.69
CA THR A 724 -28.08 15.63 -28.46
C THR A 724 -28.83 16.95 -28.67
N GLY A 725 -28.27 17.88 -29.44
CA GLY A 725 -28.97 19.10 -29.85
C GLY A 725 -30.26 18.83 -30.64
N MET A 726 -30.22 17.90 -31.59
CA MET A 726 -31.41 17.48 -32.36
C MET A 726 -32.47 16.80 -31.48
N MET A 727 -32.06 15.97 -30.52
CA MET A 727 -32.98 15.35 -29.56
C MET A 727 -33.71 16.38 -28.72
N ASN A 728 -33.00 17.40 -28.24
CA ASN A 728 -33.55 18.46 -27.39
C ASN A 728 -34.56 19.35 -28.12
N THR A 729 -34.38 19.57 -29.42
CA THR A 729 -35.30 20.36 -30.25
C THR A 729 -36.50 19.56 -30.74
N ALA A 730 -36.45 18.22 -30.65
CA ALA A 730 -37.48 17.29 -31.09
C ALA A 730 -37.96 17.48 -32.54
N ASN A 731 -37.11 18.04 -33.41
CA ASN A 731 -37.44 18.33 -34.81
C ASN A 731 -37.44 17.05 -35.67
N LYS A 732 -38.62 16.46 -35.87
CA LYS A 732 -38.78 15.19 -36.60
C LYS A 732 -38.23 15.22 -38.03
N GLN A 733 -38.40 16.35 -38.76
CA GLN A 733 -37.93 16.46 -40.14
C GLN A 733 -36.40 16.49 -40.23
N GLU A 734 -35.76 17.18 -39.28
CA GLU A 734 -34.31 17.26 -39.21
C GLU A 734 -33.68 15.90 -38.86
N ILE A 735 -34.27 15.18 -37.89
CA ILE A 735 -33.85 13.82 -37.55
C ILE A 735 -34.00 12.88 -38.75
N GLU A 736 -35.13 12.91 -39.45
CA GLU A 736 -35.36 12.05 -40.61
C GLU A 736 -34.40 12.36 -41.77
N SER A 737 -34.16 13.64 -42.05
CA SER A 737 -33.16 14.08 -43.04
C SER A 737 -31.76 13.56 -42.68
N TYR A 738 -31.36 13.69 -41.42
CA TYR A 738 -30.07 13.19 -40.95
C TYR A 738 -29.97 11.66 -41.06
N THR A 739 -31.00 10.92 -40.63
CA THR A 739 -31.03 9.45 -40.72
C THR A 739 -30.88 8.98 -42.17
N ASN A 740 -31.56 9.63 -43.12
CA ASN A 740 -31.46 9.27 -44.54
C ASN A 740 -30.06 9.57 -45.11
N GLN A 741 -29.46 10.71 -44.75
CA GLN A 741 -28.08 11.04 -45.12
C GLN A 741 -27.07 10.04 -44.55
N LEU A 742 -27.24 9.68 -43.28
CA LEU A 742 -26.39 8.71 -42.59
C LEU A 742 -26.49 7.33 -43.25
N LEU A 743 -27.70 6.86 -43.59
CA LEU A 743 -27.90 5.59 -44.28
C LEU A 743 -27.13 5.54 -45.61
N MET A 744 -27.26 6.59 -46.43
CA MET A 744 -26.55 6.68 -47.71
C MET A 744 -25.03 6.65 -47.49
N GLN A 745 -24.54 7.40 -46.51
CA GLN A 745 -23.12 7.49 -46.19
C GLN A 745 -22.55 6.15 -45.71
N LEU A 746 -23.18 5.50 -44.74
CA LEU A 746 -22.73 4.21 -44.19
C LEU A 746 -22.73 3.11 -45.26
N THR A 747 -23.72 3.13 -46.15
CA THR A 747 -23.81 2.20 -47.28
C THR A 747 -22.68 2.43 -48.28
N GLN A 748 -22.43 3.69 -48.66
CA GLN A 748 -21.36 4.02 -49.62
C GLN A 748 -19.96 3.73 -49.06
N GLN A 749 -19.76 3.93 -47.76
CA GLN A 749 -18.49 3.64 -47.09
C GLN A 749 -18.31 2.15 -46.75
N ASN A 750 -19.37 1.33 -46.84
CA ASN A 750 -19.39 -0.06 -46.38
C ASN A 750 -18.86 -0.19 -44.94
N MET A 751 -19.49 0.55 -44.02
CA MET A 751 -19.11 0.54 -42.61
C MET A 751 -19.52 -0.78 -41.94
N ALA A 752 -18.67 -1.29 -41.05
CA ALA A 752 -18.97 -2.50 -40.27
C ALA A 752 -19.71 -2.17 -38.97
N SER A 753 -19.51 -0.98 -38.42
CA SER A 753 -20.09 -0.58 -37.15
C SER A 753 -20.35 0.92 -37.03
N ILE A 754 -21.08 1.28 -35.98
CA ILE A 754 -21.16 2.65 -35.49
C ILE A 754 -20.67 2.73 -34.05
N SER A 755 -20.06 3.84 -33.70
CA SER A 755 -19.56 4.14 -32.37
C SER A 755 -20.16 5.44 -31.83
N PHE A 756 -20.51 5.48 -30.55
CA PHE A 756 -21.20 6.63 -29.97
C PHE A 756 -21.07 6.74 -28.45
N ASP A 757 -21.25 7.95 -27.95
CA ASP A 757 -21.37 8.21 -26.51
C ASP A 757 -22.71 7.65 -25.97
N SER A 758 -22.71 7.04 -24.77
CA SER A 758 -23.91 6.38 -24.21
C SER A 758 -25.12 7.30 -24.07
N SER A 759 -24.92 8.63 -24.00
CA SER A 759 -26.03 9.60 -24.01
C SER A 759 -26.88 9.56 -25.28
N LEU A 760 -26.35 9.00 -26.38
CA LEU A 760 -27.06 8.84 -27.65
C LEU A 760 -27.87 7.56 -27.76
N LEU A 761 -27.85 6.67 -26.76
CA LEU A 761 -28.50 5.36 -26.86
C LEU A 761 -29.98 5.46 -27.27
N THR A 762 -30.74 6.35 -26.64
CA THR A 762 -32.15 6.61 -26.98
C THR A 762 -32.34 7.07 -28.42
N PHE A 763 -31.39 7.86 -28.96
CA PHE A 763 -31.44 8.28 -30.36
C PHE A 763 -31.22 7.10 -31.31
N VAL A 764 -30.19 6.29 -31.02
CA VAL A 764 -29.84 5.11 -31.79
C VAL A 764 -31.01 4.14 -31.83
N GLU A 765 -31.58 3.81 -30.67
CA GLU A 765 -32.72 2.90 -30.53
C GLU A 765 -33.94 3.36 -31.32
N LYS A 766 -34.31 4.64 -31.15
CA LYS A 766 -35.57 5.16 -31.70
C LYS A 766 -35.49 5.48 -33.18
N HIS A 767 -34.33 5.90 -33.67
CA HIS A 767 -34.22 6.50 -35.00
C HIS A 767 -33.32 5.71 -35.96
N LEU A 768 -32.34 4.96 -35.45
CA LEU A 768 -31.36 4.27 -36.29
C LEU A 768 -31.57 2.75 -36.35
N THR A 769 -32.11 2.12 -35.30
CA THR A 769 -32.20 0.64 -35.22
C THR A 769 -32.91 0.02 -36.43
N GLN A 770 -34.17 0.38 -36.66
CA GLN A 770 -34.97 -0.21 -37.75
C GLN A 770 -34.58 0.32 -39.13
N LYS A 771 -34.10 1.57 -39.24
CA LYS A 771 -33.83 2.23 -40.52
C LYS A 771 -32.41 1.98 -41.05
N ILE A 772 -31.44 1.71 -40.18
CA ILE A 772 -30.02 1.62 -40.54
C ILE A 772 -29.39 0.36 -39.98
N ILE A 773 -29.45 0.14 -38.67
CA ILE A 773 -28.65 -0.89 -37.99
C ILE A 773 -29.09 -2.29 -38.41
N THR A 774 -30.38 -2.60 -38.35
CA THR A 774 -30.91 -3.92 -38.74
C THR A 774 -30.71 -4.20 -40.24
N PRO A 775 -31.02 -3.28 -41.17
CA PRO A 775 -30.79 -3.54 -42.60
C PRO A 775 -29.32 -3.71 -42.99
N LEU A 776 -28.41 -2.95 -42.37
CA LEU A 776 -26.98 -2.99 -42.68
C LEU A 776 -26.18 -3.96 -41.81
N GLN A 777 -26.81 -4.61 -40.82
CA GLN A 777 -26.17 -5.52 -39.86
C GLN A 777 -24.96 -4.89 -39.15
N LEU A 778 -25.08 -3.62 -38.74
CA LEU A 778 -23.98 -2.88 -38.11
C LEU A 778 -23.75 -3.33 -36.66
N GLU A 779 -22.49 -3.52 -36.29
CA GLU A 779 -22.11 -3.65 -34.87
C GLU A 779 -22.28 -2.29 -34.15
N LEU A 780 -22.68 -2.32 -32.87
CA LEU A 780 -22.83 -1.12 -32.04
C LEU A 780 -21.72 -1.08 -31.00
N ASN A 781 -21.06 0.07 -30.91
CA ASN A 781 -20.04 0.31 -29.92
C ASN A 781 -20.32 1.59 -29.13
N THR A 782 -20.20 1.54 -27.81
CA THR A 782 -20.52 2.69 -26.96
C THR A 782 -19.54 2.85 -25.82
N TRP A 783 -19.42 4.06 -25.30
CA TRP A 783 -18.60 4.34 -24.12
C TRP A 783 -19.34 5.18 -23.09
N THR A 784 -18.94 5.04 -21.83
CA THR A 784 -19.45 5.81 -20.70
C THR A 784 -18.43 5.77 -19.55
N GLN A 785 -18.54 6.70 -18.60
CA GLN A 785 -17.70 6.68 -17.41
C GLN A 785 -18.25 5.65 -16.43
N LEU A 786 -17.46 4.67 -16.05
CA LEU A 786 -17.80 3.71 -15.01
C LEU A 786 -16.69 3.73 -13.95
N ASN A 787 -16.90 3.05 -12.84
CA ASN A 787 -15.83 2.64 -11.94
C ASN A 787 -15.86 1.11 -11.81
N ILE A 788 -14.89 0.43 -12.41
CA ILE A 788 -14.80 -1.04 -12.37
C ILE A 788 -14.43 -1.60 -10.99
N ASN A 789 -14.00 -0.74 -10.06
CA ASN A 789 -13.66 -1.16 -8.70
C ASN A 789 -14.89 -1.13 -7.79
N GLU A 790 -16.07 -0.73 -8.27
CA GLU A 790 -17.29 -0.72 -7.45
C GLU A 790 -18.11 -2.01 -7.58
N HIS A 791 -18.63 -2.50 -6.44
CA HIS A 791 -19.56 -3.64 -6.39
C HIS A 791 -20.87 -3.43 -7.18
N ASN A 792 -21.25 -2.18 -7.47
CA ASN A 792 -22.51 -1.85 -8.13
C ASN A 792 -22.36 -1.69 -9.65
N LEU A 793 -21.29 -2.19 -10.28
CA LEU A 793 -21.02 -1.99 -11.70
C LEU A 793 -22.23 -2.34 -12.60
N SER A 794 -22.94 -3.42 -12.29
CA SER A 794 -24.19 -3.77 -12.97
C SER A 794 -25.26 -2.68 -12.91
N THR A 795 -25.38 -2.00 -11.77
CA THR A 795 -26.27 -0.84 -11.58
C THR A 795 -25.76 0.38 -12.32
N GLN A 796 -24.45 0.64 -12.32
CA GLN A 796 -23.86 1.74 -13.12
C GLN A 796 -24.11 1.52 -14.62
N LEU A 797 -23.88 0.31 -15.12
CA LEU A 797 -24.18 -0.09 -16.49
C LEU A 797 -25.67 0.05 -16.83
N THR A 798 -26.55 -0.29 -15.88
CA THR A 798 -28.01 -0.13 -16.04
C THR A 798 -28.40 1.35 -16.09
N ASN A 799 -27.87 2.17 -15.16
CA ASN A 799 -28.13 3.61 -15.10
C ASN A 799 -27.59 4.35 -16.31
N ALA A 800 -26.46 3.90 -16.86
CA ALA A 800 -25.91 4.38 -18.12
C ALA A 800 -26.69 3.91 -19.36
N GLY A 801 -27.72 3.06 -19.19
CA GLY A 801 -28.54 2.49 -20.26
C GLY A 801 -27.88 1.32 -21.00
N VAL A 802 -26.64 0.97 -20.66
CA VAL A 802 -25.81 0.00 -21.38
C VAL A 802 -26.25 -1.45 -21.14
N ASN A 803 -26.89 -1.75 -19.99
CA ASN A 803 -27.41 -3.09 -19.63
C ASN A 803 -28.95 -3.21 -19.81
N HIS A 804 -29.57 -2.43 -20.70
CA HIS A 804 -31.03 -2.36 -20.80
C HIS A 804 -31.67 -3.67 -21.35
N PRO A 805 -32.74 -4.22 -20.73
CA PRO A 805 -33.41 -5.44 -21.20
C PRO A 805 -33.94 -5.38 -22.65
N ALA A 806 -34.26 -4.20 -23.17
CA ALA A 806 -34.67 -4.05 -24.57
C ALA A 806 -33.50 -4.27 -25.55
N LEU A 807 -32.25 -3.98 -25.16
CA LEU A 807 -31.06 -4.39 -25.92
C LEU A 807 -30.98 -5.93 -25.92
N ARG A 808 -31.26 -6.60 -24.80
CA ARG A 808 -31.33 -8.08 -24.73
C ARG A 808 -32.43 -8.68 -25.62
N MET A 809 -33.59 -8.03 -25.77
CA MET A 809 -34.68 -8.47 -26.67
C MET A 809 -34.40 -8.22 -28.15
N LEU A 810 -33.67 -7.15 -28.50
CA LEU A 810 -33.19 -6.92 -29.87
C LEU A 810 -32.06 -7.91 -30.25
N LEU A 811 -31.25 -8.32 -29.28
CA LEU A 811 -30.20 -9.33 -29.44
C LEU A 811 -30.73 -10.76 -29.62
N SER A 812 -31.92 -11.09 -29.10
CA SER A 812 -32.51 -12.42 -29.24
C SER A 812 -33.29 -12.60 -30.55
N SER A 813 -33.61 -11.52 -31.26
CA SER A 813 -34.35 -11.53 -32.53
C SER A 813 -33.45 -11.46 -33.78
N ILE A 814 -32.14 -11.39 -33.60
CA ILE A 814 -31.13 -11.49 -34.66
C ILE A 814 -30.18 -12.63 -34.25
N THR A 815 -30.39 -13.81 -34.82
CA THR A 815 -29.49 -14.95 -34.63
C THR A 815 -28.16 -14.62 -35.31
N HIS A 816 -27.09 -14.62 -34.51
CA HIS A 816 -25.71 -14.19 -34.76
C HIS A 816 -25.42 -12.71 -34.44
N LEU A 817 -24.89 -12.42 -33.24
CA LEU A 817 -23.57 -11.79 -33.02
C LEU A 817 -23.35 -11.32 -31.56
N SER A 818 -22.10 -11.49 -31.12
CA SER A 818 -21.48 -11.23 -29.82
C SER A 818 -21.11 -9.73 -29.59
N SER A 819 -21.95 -8.80 -30.02
CA SER A 819 -21.52 -7.43 -30.36
C SER A 819 -22.00 -6.33 -29.40
N TYR A 820 -21.44 -6.29 -28.19
CA TYR A 820 -21.19 -5.00 -27.53
C TYR A 820 -19.72 -4.94 -27.11
N LYS A 821 -19.10 -3.78 -27.34
CA LYS A 821 -17.82 -3.39 -26.76
C LYS A 821 -18.09 -2.09 -26.00
N ILE A 822 -17.97 -2.15 -24.68
CA ILE A 822 -18.21 -1.01 -23.80
C ILE A 822 -16.85 -0.45 -23.47
N ILE A 823 -16.55 0.76 -23.92
CA ILE A 823 -15.25 1.40 -23.69
C ILE A 823 -15.30 2.24 -22.40
N PHE A 824 -14.27 2.10 -21.57
CA PHE A 824 -14.13 2.64 -20.21
C PHE A 824 -12.92 3.60 -20.10
N PRO A 825 -13.07 4.89 -19.76
CA PRO A 825 -11.98 5.88 -19.63
C PRO A 825 -10.67 5.45 -18.96
#